data_AF-A0A7Y9LCF0-F1
#
_entry.id   AF-A0A7Y9LCF0-F1
#
_cell.length_a   1.000
_cell.length_b   1.000
_cell.length_c   1.000
_cell.angle_alpha   90.00
_cell.angle_beta   90.00
_cell.angle_gamma   90.00
#
_symmetry.space_group_name_H-M   'P 1'
#
loop_
_entity.id
_entity.type
_entity.pdbx_description
1 polymer ?
#
loop_
_entity_poly.entity_id
_entity_poly.type
_entity_poly.pdbx_seq_one_letter_code
_entity_poly.pdbx_strand_id
1 'polypeptide(L)'
;MRRLLLGAMLALLMMITPGIAVAKPAPGSVIPKGTFLSAMTGGNIVDSPLREEKPRADGYRHIDTPAMIKRLQGLNVNTFTYGVWDQHTDWQDLVEEFAPAAQRAGIKIMVYIVPPSECFLNDVTHLDGRCSRPFNKDYRAWGKAIAELSVTYDNVVSWGIDDFLVGDNSQLFTKAYLDSIRAIMDGINPGLKWYVTMYHWDITPAHMATIKDALDGVIYAYNGYLNNTVDPTWLEPRVDAALQVTGDANLELVLLIYNGRFLDGIIYPDDRYATAMLKRAEPYLADGRLTGVIAYGTPLQLEQQAPSWDSWAHGGMGRLSLSVSNFTATKDGSWAAAEQRISVPGDDQPRKLTFHHHDQDEAGLPGYQYKQLLVDGEVVWQTDITADPRMEWLKTTVDLTEALRGKTQATLSFRLFHAKGVGWWPADVAIDDLSAEGFTIKGGDFESETGWTLDRNEPTMQPYIELYTPDRWTTTFNAISEGFARLQGREFRPVSYNSWPNLRIGRDNRAMYGNGRLQFSTPKNTPIPANTCATATQTATVLPGLGRYEISFWHTDWYQANFGNLFKQLRIDGKIIWDRDAGDYWPWFYINGSDHQGVIDLTDLVKGKQQVEIEFAVCSKAAIAKYQTEIGFDHIETIGLDLANGELENTSGWKLASTAPITAAFDLHGPCQVDDDARVITGKHRGSLVIKDRVCLDRAEVTGSVVIKEGGSLEATGSVITGSLSAAGAVSIRLAGTKVGGAVSITGSTGELSLEHSRFGGAVSLTGNHTDAWRTVFRSSEVGGALACRDNQPRPTDLGFSNRVRGPVSGLC
;
A
#
# COMPACT_ATOMS: atom_id res chain seq x y z
N MET A 1 -76.26 -0.02 -53.14
CA MET A 1 -76.11 -1.34 -52.47
C MET A 1 -74.61 -1.68 -52.38
N ARG A 2 -74.08 -1.90 -51.15
CA ARG A 2 -72.82 -2.62 -50.72
C ARG A 2 -71.53 -2.44 -51.58
N ARG A 3 -70.32 -2.15 -51.09
CA ARG A 3 -69.58 -2.36 -49.80
C ARG A 3 -68.23 -1.56 -49.88
N LEU A 4 -67.78 -0.83 -48.83
CA LEU A 4 -66.70 -1.16 -47.84
C LEU A 4 -65.28 -1.26 -48.47
N LEU A 5 -64.13 -0.72 -47.99
CA LEU A 5 -63.56 -0.53 -46.63
C LEU A 5 -62.19 0.22 -46.63
N LEU A 6 -61.96 1.00 -45.57
CA LEU A 6 -60.74 1.20 -44.72
C LEU A 6 -59.33 1.61 -45.24
N GLY A 7 -58.74 2.59 -44.52
CA GLY A 7 -57.29 2.77 -44.21
C GLY A 7 -56.57 3.89 -44.99
N ALA A 8 -55.66 4.72 -44.47
CA ALA A 8 -55.07 4.97 -43.14
C ALA A 8 -54.31 6.32 -43.20
N MET A 9 -54.20 7.04 -42.08
CA MET A 9 -53.31 8.21 -41.90
C MET A 9 -51.84 7.76 -41.85
N LEU A 10 -50.93 8.45 -42.54
CA LEU A 10 -49.48 8.28 -42.41
C LEU A 10 -48.81 9.60 -42.06
N ALA A 11 -48.14 9.63 -40.92
CA ALA A 11 -47.28 10.72 -40.45
C ALA A 11 -45.88 10.63 -41.10
N LEU A 12 -45.29 11.79 -41.37
CA LEU A 12 -44.01 11.98 -42.07
C LEU A 12 -42.82 11.61 -41.17
N LEU A 13 -42.00 10.63 -41.60
CA LEU A 13 -40.72 10.28 -40.98
C LEU A 13 -39.59 11.14 -41.61
N MET A 14 -38.88 11.94 -40.81
CA MET A 14 -37.59 12.51 -41.20
C MET A 14 -36.49 11.45 -41.00
N MET A 15 -35.76 11.11 -42.08
CA MET A 15 -34.58 10.26 -42.02
C MET A 15 -33.38 11.07 -41.52
N ILE A 16 -32.84 10.69 -40.36
CA ILE A 16 -31.52 11.12 -39.89
C ILE A 16 -30.51 10.11 -40.46
N THR A 17 -29.66 10.54 -41.38
CA THR A 17 -28.48 9.75 -41.80
C THR A 17 -27.41 9.81 -40.72
N PRO A 18 -26.88 8.67 -40.22
CA PRO A 18 -25.73 8.69 -39.32
C PRO A 18 -24.48 9.11 -40.10
N GLY A 19 -23.85 10.21 -39.67
CA GLY A 19 -22.53 10.60 -40.14
C GLY A 19 -21.52 9.53 -39.75
N ILE A 20 -20.86 8.93 -40.74
CA ILE A 20 -19.71 8.06 -40.53
C ILE A 20 -18.60 8.95 -40.00
N ALA A 21 -18.38 8.95 -38.68
CA ALA A 21 -17.15 9.41 -38.10
C ALA A 21 -16.04 8.47 -38.59
N VAL A 22 -15.22 8.95 -39.53
CA VAL A 22 -13.97 8.27 -39.88
C VAL A 22 -13.13 8.25 -38.61
N ALA A 23 -12.98 7.07 -38.00
CA ALA A 23 -12.08 6.88 -36.88
C ALA A 23 -10.69 7.38 -37.28
N LYS A 24 -10.13 8.33 -36.51
CA LYS A 24 -8.71 8.68 -36.66
C LYS A 24 -7.91 7.38 -36.52
N PRO A 25 -6.96 7.09 -37.42
CA PRO A 25 -6.04 5.97 -37.21
C PRO A 25 -5.35 6.19 -35.87
N ALA A 26 -5.31 5.15 -35.03
CA ALA A 26 -4.53 5.17 -33.81
C ALA A 26 -3.08 5.56 -34.18
N PRO A 27 -2.42 6.44 -33.42
CA PRO A 27 -0.99 6.68 -33.60
C PRO A 27 -0.27 5.34 -33.51
N GLY A 28 0.66 5.06 -34.44
CA GLY A 28 1.54 3.90 -34.33
C GLY A 28 2.40 3.98 -33.06
N SER A 29 3.01 2.86 -32.66
CA SER A 29 3.97 2.82 -31.55
C SER A 29 5.00 3.95 -31.68
N VAL A 30 5.23 4.70 -30.59
CA VAL A 30 6.21 5.79 -30.55
C VAL A 30 7.60 5.33 -30.08
N ILE A 31 7.69 4.11 -29.55
CA ILE A 31 8.94 3.48 -29.12
C ILE A 31 9.43 2.42 -30.13
N PRO A 32 10.76 2.18 -30.21
CA PRO A 32 11.35 1.10 -31.00
C PRO A 32 10.79 -0.29 -30.64
N LYS A 33 10.79 -1.19 -31.62
CA LYS A 33 10.41 -2.58 -31.37
C LYS A 33 11.45 -3.23 -30.45
N GLY A 34 11.01 -3.72 -29.31
CA GLY A 34 11.87 -4.40 -28.34
C GLY A 34 12.16 -3.58 -27.08
N THR A 35 11.81 -2.29 -27.05
CA THR A 35 11.81 -1.49 -25.82
C THR A 35 10.93 -2.18 -24.79
N PHE A 36 11.51 -2.52 -23.64
CA PHE A 36 10.75 -3.22 -22.61
C PHE A 36 10.06 -2.24 -21.69
N LEU A 37 8.75 -2.41 -21.54
CA LEU A 37 7.90 -1.70 -20.59
C LEU A 37 7.53 -2.72 -19.53
N SER A 38 8.10 -2.54 -18.35
CA SER A 38 8.03 -3.52 -17.28
C SER A 38 7.40 -2.92 -16.02
N ALA A 39 6.85 -3.81 -15.20
CA ALA A 39 6.46 -3.53 -13.84
C ALA A 39 7.18 -4.52 -12.91
N MET A 40 7.36 -4.11 -11.65
CA MET A 40 7.90 -4.93 -10.59
C MET A 40 7.15 -4.64 -9.29
N THR A 41 6.83 -5.70 -8.55
CA THR A 41 6.27 -5.66 -7.19
C THR A 41 7.26 -6.22 -6.19
N GLY A 42 7.06 -5.92 -4.91
CA GLY A 42 7.88 -6.41 -3.80
C GLY A 42 8.92 -5.40 -3.31
N GLY A 43 9.66 -5.80 -2.27
CA GLY A 43 10.65 -4.97 -1.58
C GLY A 43 10.07 -3.94 -0.62
N ASN A 44 10.67 -2.74 -0.61
CA ASN A 44 10.33 -1.63 0.28
C ASN A 44 9.00 -0.93 -0.09
N ILE A 45 7.94 -1.70 -0.32
CA ILE A 45 6.60 -1.20 -0.68
C ILE A 45 5.52 -1.93 0.13
N VAL A 46 4.32 -1.34 0.16
CA VAL A 46 3.15 -1.88 0.86
C VAL A 46 2.31 -2.89 0.04
N ASP A 47 2.82 -3.34 -1.11
CA ASP A 47 2.12 -4.23 -2.05
C ASP A 47 2.99 -5.45 -2.44
N SER A 48 2.38 -6.51 -2.96
CA SER A 48 3.07 -7.76 -3.30
C SER A 48 2.47 -8.42 -4.55
N PRO A 49 3.22 -9.32 -5.24
CA PRO A 49 2.67 -10.12 -6.33
C PRO A 49 1.36 -10.82 -5.93
N LEU A 50 0.44 -10.99 -6.89
CA LEU A 50 -0.80 -11.73 -6.66
C LEU A 50 -0.49 -13.21 -6.38
N ARG A 51 -0.82 -13.66 -5.16
CA ARG A 51 -0.69 -15.04 -4.74
C ARG A 51 -2.04 -15.72 -4.62
N GLU A 52 -2.02 -17.03 -4.77
CA GLU A 52 -3.18 -17.87 -4.57
C GLU A 52 -3.76 -17.65 -3.18
N GLU A 53 -5.08 -17.55 -3.14
CA GLU A 53 -5.80 -17.31 -1.90
C GLU A 53 -5.68 -18.46 -0.91
N LYS A 54 -5.62 -19.70 -1.39
CA LYS A 54 -5.48 -20.90 -0.56
C LYS A 54 -4.09 -21.49 -0.73
N PRO A 55 -3.46 -21.98 0.35
CA PRO A 55 -2.22 -22.69 0.23
C PRO A 55 -2.42 -24.01 -0.55
N ARG A 56 -1.39 -24.45 -1.27
CA ARG A 56 -1.33 -25.78 -1.87
C ARG A 56 -0.92 -26.83 -0.83
N ALA A 57 -0.83 -28.09 -1.24
CA ALA A 57 -0.55 -29.21 -0.34
C ALA A 57 0.85 -29.15 0.31
N ASP A 58 1.81 -28.49 -0.36
CA ASP A 58 3.13 -28.18 0.20
C ASP A 58 3.11 -27.10 1.29
N GLY A 59 1.99 -26.39 1.44
CA GLY A 59 1.78 -25.38 2.46
C GLY A 59 2.25 -23.98 2.06
N TYR A 60 2.39 -23.68 0.76
CA TYR A 60 2.67 -22.33 0.28
C TYR A 60 1.48 -21.72 -0.48
N ARG A 61 1.36 -20.39 -0.45
CA ARG A 61 0.57 -19.63 -1.43
C ARG A 61 1.47 -19.30 -2.62
N HIS A 62 1.29 -20.05 -3.71
CA HIS A 62 2.04 -19.84 -4.95
C HIS A 62 1.60 -18.56 -5.64
N ILE A 63 2.38 -18.07 -6.60
CA ILE A 63 1.94 -17.00 -7.49
C ILE A 63 0.66 -17.44 -8.22
N ASP A 64 -0.41 -16.63 -8.15
CA ASP A 64 -1.62 -16.85 -8.95
C ASP A 64 -1.32 -16.44 -10.39
N THR A 65 -0.72 -17.37 -11.14
CA THR A 65 -0.28 -17.13 -12.52
C THR A 65 -1.42 -16.59 -13.41
N PRO A 66 -2.62 -17.19 -13.43
CA PRO A 66 -3.74 -16.63 -14.20
C PRO A 66 -4.10 -15.18 -13.81
N ALA A 67 -4.20 -14.88 -12.51
CA ALA A 67 -4.54 -13.53 -12.04
C ALA A 67 -3.43 -12.52 -12.38
N MET A 68 -2.16 -12.91 -12.19
CA MET A 68 -1.00 -12.10 -12.56
C MET A 68 -0.99 -11.78 -14.06
N ILE A 69 -1.15 -12.79 -14.93
CA ILE A 69 -1.18 -12.55 -16.38
C ILE A 69 -2.29 -11.59 -16.76
N LYS A 70 -3.50 -11.75 -16.20
CA LYS A 70 -4.62 -10.83 -16.43
C LYS A 70 -4.29 -9.41 -15.96
N ARG A 71 -3.67 -9.26 -14.79
CA ARG A 71 -3.32 -7.94 -14.25
C ARG A 71 -2.23 -7.25 -15.08
N LEU A 72 -1.20 -7.98 -15.49
CA LEU A 72 -0.13 -7.47 -16.35
C LEU A 72 -0.65 -7.05 -17.74
N GLN A 73 -1.58 -7.81 -18.33
CA GLN A 73 -2.25 -7.40 -19.56
C GLN A 73 -3.05 -6.09 -19.38
N GLY A 74 -3.77 -5.95 -18.26
CA GLY A 74 -4.48 -4.72 -17.90
C GLY A 74 -3.55 -3.52 -17.67
N LEU A 75 -2.30 -3.77 -17.26
CA LEU A 75 -1.26 -2.75 -17.07
C LEU A 75 -0.57 -2.34 -18.40
N ASN A 76 -0.90 -3.01 -19.51
CA ASN A 76 -0.28 -2.79 -20.82
C ASN A 76 1.25 -3.00 -20.83
N VAL A 77 1.81 -3.81 -19.93
CA VAL A 77 3.24 -4.17 -20.02
C VAL A 77 3.51 -5.10 -21.20
N ASN A 78 4.76 -5.11 -21.67
CA ASN A 78 5.24 -6.12 -22.63
C ASN A 78 6.27 -7.07 -22.01
N THR A 79 6.80 -6.70 -20.85
CA THR A 79 7.80 -7.43 -20.08
C THR A 79 7.40 -7.38 -18.61
N PHE A 80 7.72 -8.40 -17.83
CA PHE A 80 7.57 -8.39 -16.39
C PHE A 80 8.91 -8.66 -15.74
N THR A 81 9.27 -7.82 -14.77
CA THR A 81 10.46 -8.00 -13.95
C THR A 81 10.03 -8.90 -12.79
N TYR A 82 10.26 -10.20 -12.95
CA TYR A 82 9.82 -11.24 -12.03
C TYR A 82 10.83 -11.39 -10.89
N GLY A 83 10.45 -10.94 -9.70
CA GLY A 83 11.26 -11.08 -8.49
C GLY A 83 11.28 -12.52 -7.97
N VAL A 84 12.48 -13.02 -7.64
CA VAL A 84 12.68 -14.27 -6.92
C VAL A 84 13.28 -13.92 -5.55
N TRP A 85 12.42 -13.69 -4.55
CA TRP A 85 12.86 -13.16 -3.26
C TRP A 85 11.86 -13.33 -2.12
N ASP A 86 10.58 -13.06 -2.39
CA ASP A 86 9.52 -12.98 -1.38
C ASP A 86 9.19 -14.35 -0.76
N GLN A 87 9.22 -15.43 -1.55
CA GLN A 87 8.88 -16.78 -1.10
C GLN A 87 9.84 -17.85 -1.63
N HIS A 88 9.86 -18.99 -0.93
CA HIS A 88 10.67 -20.14 -1.33
C HIS A 88 10.26 -20.72 -2.69
N THR A 89 8.99 -20.55 -3.08
CA THR A 89 8.43 -21.10 -4.31
C THR A 89 8.65 -20.22 -5.53
N ASP A 90 9.14 -18.98 -5.38
CA ASP A 90 9.15 -18.00 -6.48
C ASP A 90 9.85 -18.50 -7.75
N TRP A 91 11.00 -19.19 -7.60
CA TRP A 91 11.72 -19.80 -8.73
C TRP A 91 10.95 -20.97 -9.35
N GLN A 92 10.35 -21.82 -8.53
CA GLN A 92 9.56 -22.95 -9.02
C GLN A 92 8.33 -22.44 -9.78
N ASP A 93 7.60 -21.48 -9.21
CA ASP A 93 6.43 -20.83 -9.81
C ASP A 93 6.80 -20.21 -11.16
N LEU A 94 7.97 -19.57 -11.24
CA LEU A 94 8.51 -19.05 -12.50
C LEU A 94 8.69 -20.15 -13.56
N VAL A 95 9.43 -21.20 -13.20
CA VAL A 95 9.84 -22.25 -14.15
C VAL A 95 8.67 -23.11 -14.62
N GLU A 96 7.80 -23.50 -13.69
CA GLU A 96 6.77 -24.52 -13.94
C GLU A 96 5.48 -23.91 -14.51
N GLU A 97 5.13 -22.69 -14.12
CA GLU A 97 3.81 -22.12 -14.41
C GLU A 97 3.85 -20.75 -15.09
N PHE A 98 4.60 -19.80 -14.52
CA PHE A 98 4.53 -18.41 -14.96
C PHE A 98 5.23 -18.19 -16.30
N ALA A 99 6.46 -18.67 -16.49
CA ALA A 99 7.20 -18.51 -17.76
C ALA A 99 6.42 -19.03 -18.97
N PRO A 100 5.87 -20.27 -18.99
CA PRO A 100 5.07 -20.74 -20.11
C PRO A 100 3.76 -19.97 -20.27
N ALA A 101 3.12 -19.51 -19.19
CA ALA A 101 1.89 -18.71 -19.28
C ALA A 101 2.14 -17.31 -19.85
N ALA A 102 3.19 -16.64 -19.39
CA ALA A 102 3.66 -15.35 -19.90
C ALA A 102 4.02 -15.46 -21.38
N GLN A 103 4.67 -16.55 -21.80
CA GLN A 103 5.00 -16.77 -23.21
C GLN A 103 3.74 -16.81 -24.08
N ARG A 104 2.72 -17.55 -23.65
CA ARG A 104 1.41 -17.61 -24.34
C ARG A 104 0.70 -16.25 -24.36
N ALA A 105 0.89 -15.45 -23.31
CA ALA A 105 0.34 -14.10 -23.22
C ALA A 105 1.15 -13.05 -24.00
N GLY A 106 2.31 -13.42 -24.56
CA GLY A 106 3.21 -12.49 -25.25
C GLY A 106 3.98 -11.55 -24.31
N ILE A 107 4.13 -11.93 -23.04
CA ILE A 107 4.83 -11.17 -22.01
C ILE A 107 6.25 -11.75 -21.86
N LYS A 108 7.25 -10.90 -22.02
CA LYS A 108 8.66 -11.23 -21.77
C LYS A 108 8.96 -11.19 -20.28
N ILE A 109 10.06 -11.81 -19.88
CA ILE A 109 10.48 -11.92 -18.48
C ILE A 109 11.92 -11.41 -18.36
N MET A 110 12.10 -10.52 -17.41
CA MET A 110 13.38 -10.25 -16.76
C MET A 110 13.36 -10.95 -15.40
N VAL A 111 14.21 -11.96 -15.19
CA VAL A 111 14.34 -12.59 -13.86
C VAL A 111 15.10 -11.63 -12.95
N TYR A 112 14.61 -11.35 -11.75
CA TYR A 112 15.23 -10.39 -10.85
C TYR A 112 15.53 -11.06 -9.51
N ILE A 113 16.79 -10.98 -9.07
CA ILE A 113 17.27 -11.61 -7.84
C ILE A 113 18.00 -10.58 -6.96
N VAL A 114 18.18 -10.92 -5.69
CA VAL A 114 18.75 -9.99 -4.69
C VAL A 114 20.25 -10.18 -4.47
N PRO A 115 20.97 -9.11 -4.07
CA PRO A 115 22.39 -9.18 -3.75
C PRO A 115 22.65 -9.83 -2.37
N PRO A 116 23.93 -10.06 -1.99
CA PRO A 116 24.26 -10.68 -0.72
C PRO A 116 23.72 -9.95 0.52
N SER A 117 23.59 -8.62 0.46
CA SER A 117 23.06 -7.76 1.52
C SER A 117 21.58 -8.00 1.83
N GLU A 118 20.84 -8.60 0.91
CA GLU A 118 19.39 -8.85 1.00
C GLU A 118 19.03 -10.33 1.13
N CYS A 119 20.04 -11.17 1.38
CA CYS A 119 19.86 -12.59 1.60
C CYS A 119 20.15 -12.96 3.07
N PHE A 120 19.05 -13.15 3.82
CA PHE A 120 18.99 -13.28 5.27
C PHE A 120 18.80 -14.74 5.71
N LEU A 121 19.78 -15.59 5.45
CA LEU A 121 19.71 -17.02 5.79
C LEU A 121 19.90 -17.29 7.29
N ASN A 122 19.14 -18.22 7.85
CA ASN A 122 19.30 -18.72 9.22
C ASN A 122 18.99 -20.22 9.33
N ASP A 123 19.77 -20.96 10.12
CA ASP A 123 19.53 -22.39 10.37
C ASP A 123 18.30 -22.66 11.25
N VAL A 124 17.79 -21.63 11.95
CA VAL A 124 16.57 -21.70 12.74
C VAL A 124 15.40 -21.29 11.87
N THR A 125 14.49 -22.22 11.59
CA THR A 125 13.35 -22.07 10.65
C THR A 125 12.55 -20.77 10.78
N HIS A 126 12.16 -20.37 11.99
CA HIS A 126 11.38 -19.14 12.22
C HIS A 126 12.23 -17.85 12.21
N LEU A 127 13.55 -17.97 12.07
CA LEU A 127 14.48 -16.86 11.89
C LEU A 127 15.03 -16.79 10.46
N ASP A 128 14.77 -17.81 9.63
CA ASP A 128 15.22 -17.86 8.23
C ASP A 128 14.41 -16.85 7.40
N GLY A 129 15.11 -15.89 6.80
CA GLY A 129 14.49 -14.73 6.18
C GLY A 129 14.37 -14.83 4.67
N ARG A 130 14.25 -13.66 4.03
CA ARG A 130 14.16 -13.56 2.57
C ARG A 130 15.52 -13.79 1.93
N CYS A 131 15.52 -14.44 0.76
CA CYS A 131 16.68 -14.61 -0.10
C CYS A 131 16.20 -15.16 -1.46
N SER A 132 16.95 -14.93 -2.53
CA SER A 132 16.70 -15.62 -3.80
C SER A 132 17.01 -17.11 -3.67
N ARG A 133 15.98 -17.94 -3.58
CA ARG A 133 16.07 -19.42 -3.50
C ARG A 133 15.81 -20.05 -4.88
N PRO A 134 16.47 -21.18 -5.22
CA PRO A 134 17.17 -22.10 -4.32
C PRO A 134 18.69 -21.88 -4.21
N PHE A 135 19.30 -21.05 -5.06
CA PHE A 135 20.76 -20.95 -5.13
C PHE A 135 21.37 -19.93 -4.17
N ASN A 136 20.54 -19.15 -3.46
CA ASN A 136 20.96 -18.18 -2.47
C ASN A 136 22.00 -17.21 -3.06
N LYS A 137 23.20 -17.16 -2.47
CA LYS A 137 24.33 -16.29 -2.88
C LYS A 137 25.22 -16.91 -3.97
N ASP A 138 24.85 -18.05 -4.56
CA ASP A 138 25.59 -18.65 -5.68
C ASP A 138 25.14 -18.07 -7.03
N TYR A 139 25.72 -16.93 -7.40
CA TYR A 139 25.39 -16.22 -8.64
C TYR A 139 25.86 -16.95 -9.91
N ARG A 140 26.79 -17.91 -9.80
CA ARG A 140 27.18 -18.77 -10.93
C ARG A 140 26.08 -19.78 -11.22
N ALA A 141 25.52 -20.38 -10.17
CA ALA A 141 24.38 -21.27 -10.29
C ALA A 141 23.15 -20.52 -10.81
N TRP A 142 22.90 -19.29 -10.34
CA TRP A 142 21.86 -18.42 -10.90
C TRP A 142 22.05 -18.15 -12.40
N GLY A 143 23.23 -17.68 -12.81
CA GLY A 143 23.53 -17.42 -14.22
C GLY A 143 23.32 -18.67 -15.10
N LYS A 144 23.73 -19.84 -14.63
CA LYS A 144 23.48 -21.12 -15.31
C LYS A 144 21.98 -21.43 -15.43
N ALA A 145 21.25 -21.41 -14.32
CA ALA A 145 19.86 -21.83 -14.27
C ALA A 145 18.94 -20.90 -15.10
N ILE A 146 19.20 -19.60 -15.06
CA ILE A 146 18.44 -18.62 -15.86
C ILE A 146 18.79 -18.77 -17.34
N ALA A 147 20.05 -19.03 -17.69
CA ALA A 147 20.42 -19.32 -19.08
C ALA A 147 19.73 -20.59 -19.60
N GLU A 148 19.67 -21.66 -18.81
CA GLU A 148 18.95 -22.89 -19.17
C GLU A 148 17.44 -22.64 -19.33
N LEU A 149 16.84 -21.83 -18.45
CA LEU A 149 15.45 -21.42 -18.55
C LEU A 149 15.18 -20.63 -19.85
N SER A 150 16.08 -19.72 -20.23
CA SER A 150 15.96 -18.91 -21.45
C SER A 150 16.03 -19.71 -22.75
N VAL A 151 16.67 -20.88 -22.74
CA VAL A 151 16.65 -21.81 -23.88
C VAL A 151 15.34 -22.61 -23.90
N THR A 152 14.73 -22.83 -22.74
CA THR A 152 13.44 -23.54 -22.62
C THR A 152 12.27 -22.63 -23.02
N TYR A 153 12.33 -21.35 -22.64
CA TYR A 153 11.30 -20.37 -22.89
C TYR A 153 11.90 -19.07 -23.46
N ASP A 154 11.72 -18.84 -24.76
CA ASP A 154 12.26 -17.68 -25.50
C ASP A 154 11.79 -16.32 -24.97
N ASN A 155 10.74 -16.27 -24.14
CA ASN A 155 10.27 -15.05 -23.51
C ASN A 155 11.08 -14.69 -22.24
N VAL A 156 11.94 -15.57 -21.72
CA VAL A 156 12.93 -15.22 -20.69
C VAL A 156 14.14 -14.60 -21.39
N VAL A 157 14.17 -13.28 -21.43
CA VAL A 157 15.08 -12.52 -22.31
C VAL A 157 16.22 -11.85 -21.56
N SER A 158 16.10 -11.71 -20.24
CA SER A 158 17.09 -11.02 -19.43
C SER A 158 17.01 -11.40 -17.95
N TRP A 159 18.00 -10.96 -17.18
CA TRP A 159 17.94 -10.98 -15.72
C TRP A 159 18.71 -9.82 -15.08
N GLY A 160 18.40 -9.53 -13.81
CA GLY A 160 18.93 -8.42 -13.02
C GLY A 160 19.30 -8.83 -11.59
N ILE A 161 20.26 -8.11 -11.00
CA ILE A 161 20.61 -8.22 -9.57
C ILE A 161 20.44 -6.84 -8.92
N ASP A 162 19.70 -6.79 -7.80
CA ASP A 162 19.45 -5.55 -7.06
C ASP A 162 20.70 -4.98 -6.36
N ASP A 163 20.67 -3.69 -5.98
CA ASP A 163 21.63 -2.99 -5.09
C ASP A 163 23.11 -3.42 -5.26
N PHE A 164 23.54 -3.54 -6.52
CA PHE A 164 24.60 -4.47 -6.91
C PHE A 164 25.98 -4.17 -6.31
N LEU A 165 26.38 -2.89 -6.26
CA LEU A 165 27.66 -2.46 -5.70
C LEU A 165 27.51 -1.71 -4.37
N VAL A 166 26.33 -1.73 -3.77
CA VAL A 166 26.07 -1.03 -2.51
C VAL A 166 26.82 -1.74 -1.37
N GLY A 167 27.58 -0.97 -0.59
CA GLY A 167 28.29 -1.46 0.59
C GLY A 167 29.17 -2.68 0.33
N ASP A 168 28.97 -3.73 1.14
CA ASP A 168 29.78 -4.94 1.10
C ASP A 168 29.51 -5.84 -0.12
N ASN A 169 28.45 -5.59 -0.91
CA ASN A 169 28.17 -6.34 -2.14
C ASN A 169 29.33 -6.22 -3.14
N SER A 170 29.97 -5.06 -3.19
CA SER A 170 31.13 -4.76 -4.04
C SER A 170 32.33 -5.70 -3.81
N GLN A 171 32.44 -6.32 -2.63
CA GLN A 171 33.51 -7.26 -2.32
C GLN A 171 33.35 -8.61 -3.05
N LEU A 172 32.12 -9.02 -3.34
CA LEU A 172 31.83 -10.27 -4.06
C LEU A 172 31.89 -10.06 -5.58
N PHE A 173 31.28 -8.98 -6.08
CA PHE A 173 31.11 -8.71 -7.51
C PHE A 173 32.37 -8.13 -8.17
N THR A 174 33.49 -8.81 -7.98
CA THR A 174 34.76 -8.51 -8.66
C THR A 174 34.70 -8.86 -10.14
N LYS A 175 35.47 -8.16 -10.98
CA LYS A 175 35.53 -8.44 -12.44
C LYS A 175 35.72 -9.93 -12.75
N ALA A 176 36.66 -10.60 -12.08
CA ALA A 176 36.92 -12.03 -12.30
C ALA A 176 35.72 -12.93 -11.98
N TYR A 177 34.92 -12.56 -10.96
CA TYR A 177 33.69 -13.27 -10.64
C TYR A 177 32.62 -13.02 -11.71
N LEU A 178 32.46 -11.77 -12.17
CA LEU A 178 31.50 -11.42 -13.24
C LEU A 178 31.83 -12.11 -14.57
N ASP A 179 33.09 -12.04 -15.00
CA ASP A 179 33.58 -12.69 -16.23
C ASP A 179 33.24 -14.19 -16.22
N SER A 180 33.33 -14.81 -15.05
CA SER A 180 33.09 -16.23 -14.90
C SER A 180 31.61 -16.62 -14.86
N ILE A 181 30.71 -15.72 -14.46
CA ILE A 181 29.26 -15.90 -14.61
C ILE A 181 28.89 -15.74 -16.09
N ARG A 182 29.40 -14.68 -16.74
CA ARG A 182 29.20 -14.42 -18.17
C ARG A 182 29.63 -15.61 -19.03
N ALA A 183 30.80 -16.19 -18.77
CA ALA A 183 31.29 -17.36 -19.49
C ALA A 183 30.36 -18.58 -19.37
N ILE A 184 29.73 -18.80 -18.21
CA ILE A 184 28.74 -19.87 -18.01
C ILE A 184 27.49 -19.59 -18.85
N MET A 185 26.98 -18.35 -18.79
CA MET A 185 25.80 -17.94 -19.54
C MET A 185 26.01 -18.06 -21.05
N ASP A 186 27.14 -17.58 -21.58
CA ASP A 186 27.47 -17.63 -23.01
C ASP A 186 27.59 -19.05 -23.56
N GLY A 187 28.01 -19.99 -22.71
CA GLY A 187 28.04 -21.41 -23.06
C GLY A 187 26.66 -22.03 -23.28
N ILE A 188 25.59 -21.36 -22.84
CA ILE A 188 24.21 -21.87 -22.87
C ILE A 188 23.32 -20.99 -23.78
N ASN A 189 23.25 -19.69 -23.51
CA ASN A 189 22.53 -18.71 -24.31
C ASN A 189 23.30 -17.38 -24.38
N PRO A 190 24.11 -17.15 -25.42
CA PRO A 190 24.83 -15.89 -25.60
C PRO A 190 23.90 -14.69 -25.89
N GLY A 191 22.63 -14.93 -26.21
CA GLY A 191 21.63 -13.88 -26.39
C GLY A 191 20.95 -13.44 -25.10
N LEU A 192 21.16 -14.14 -23.98
CA LEU A 192 20.56 -13.77 -22.69
C LEU A 192 21.26 -12.53 -22.11
N LYS A 193 20.46 -11.47 -21.94
CA LYS A 193 20.91 -10.17 -21.44
C LYS A 193 21.07 -10.16 -19.91
N TRP A 194 22.10 -9.50 -19.41
CA TRP A 194 22.36 -9.36 -17.98
C TRP A 194 22.51 -7.89 -17.56
N TYR A 195 21.68 -7.46 -16.61
CA TYR A 195 21.67 -6.12 -16.05
C TYR A 195 21.96 -6.13 -14.55
N VAL A 196 22.28 -4.95 -14.00
CA VAL A 196 22.43 -4.73 -12.56
C VAL A 196 21.84 -3.39 -12.15
N THR A 197 21.26 -3.35 -10.96
CA THR A 197 20.66 -2.13 -10.42
C THR A 197 21.71 -1.26 -9.74
N MET A 198 21.71 0.03 -10.09
CA MET A 198 22.63 1.03 -9.59
C MET A 198 21.92 2.37 -9.40
N TYR A 199 22.34 3.13 -8.39
CA TYR A 199 21.93 4.52 -8.20
C TYR A 199 22.90 5.47 -8.90
N HIS A 200 22.53 6.75 -8.94
CA HIS A 200 23.31 7.76 -9.65
C HIS A 200 24.76 7.90 -9.14
N TRP A 201 25.01 7.63 -7.85
CA TRP A 201 26.35 7.68 -7.26
C TRP A 201 27.18 6.43 -7.58
N ASP A 202 26.53 5.34 -7.98
CA ASP A 202 27.18 4.09 -8.38
C ASP A 202 27.51 4.08 -9.88
N ILE A 203 26.79 4.86 -10.70
CA ILE A 203 27.04 4.98 -12.15
C ILE A 203 28.25 5.90 -12.39
N THR A 204 29.44 5.34 -12.20
CA THR A 204 30.72 6.03 -12.36
C THR A 204 31.59 5.35 -13.41
N PRO A 205 32.53 6.06 -14.07
CA PRO A 205 33.46 5.43 -15.02
C PRO A 205 34.26 4.26 -14.42
N ALA A 206 34.60 4.34 -13.13
CA ALA A 206 35.34 3.29 -12.43
C ALA A 206 34.49 2.01 -12.27
N HIS A 207 33.22 2.14 -11.86
CA HIS A 207 32.33 0.99 -11.75
C HIS A 207 31.97 0.42 -13.13
N MET A 208 31.75 1.27 -14.15
CA MET A 208 31.51 0.80 -15.51
C MET A 208 32.70 0.00 -16.04
N ALA A 209 33.94 0.41 -15.74
CA ALA A 209 35.14 -0.34 -16.11
C ALA A 209 35.19 -1.75 -15.48
N THR A 210 34.59 -1.94 -14.30
CA THR A 210 34.47 -3.25 -13.65
C THR A 210 33.47 -4.17 -14.35
N ILE A 211 32.35 -3.64 -14.85
CA ILE A 211 31.22 -4.45 -15.34
C ILE A 211 31.14 -4.57 -16.88
N LYS A 212 31.73 -3.64 -17.65
CA LYS A 212 31.49 -3.49 -19.10
C LYS A 212 31.80 -4.70 -19.98
N ASP A 213 32.68 -5.60 -19.53
CA ASP A 213 33.06 -6.79 -20.32
C ASP A 213 32.13 -7.99 -20.06
N ALA A 214 31.38 -7.96 -18.95
CA ALA A 214 30.58 -9.09 -18.49
C ALA A 214 29.07 -8.83 -18.55
N LEU A 215 28.64 -7.58 -18.43
CA LEU A 215 27.23 -7.19 -18.36
C LEU A 215 26.79 -6.46 -19.63
N ASP A 216 25.48 -6.51 -19.92
CA ASP A 216 24.87 -5.82 -21.05
C ASP A 216 24.42 -4.40 -20.70
N GLY A 217 24.08 -4.13 -19.44
CA GLY A 217 23.59 -2.81 -19.06
C GLY A 217 23.35 -2.59 -17.57
N VAL A 218 22.82 -1.40 -17.28
CA VAL A 218 22.49 -0.91 -15.95
C VAL A 218 21.00 -0.62 -15.87
N ILE A 219 20.37 -1.06 -14.78
CA ILE A 219 19.05 -0.59 -14.33
C ILE A 219 19.32 0.60 -13.40
N TYR A 220 19.01 1.80 -13.85
CA TYR A 220 19.17 3.02 -13.06
C TYR A 220 17.94 3.27 -12.20
N ALA A 221 18.08 3.03 -10.89
CA ALA A 221 17.08 3.37 -9.89
C ALA A 221 17.02 4.89 -9.67
N TYR A 222 16.03 5.55 -10.28
CA TYR A 222 15.87 6.99 -10.16
C TYR A 222 15.27 7.37 -8.81
N ASN A 223 16.06 8.01 -7.95
CA ASN A 223 15.66 8.54 -6.64
C ASN A 223 15.68 10.08 -6.58
N GLY A 224 15.43 10.75 -7.71
CA GLY A 224 15.41 12.21 -7.80
C GLY A 224 16.73 12.90 -7.46
N TYR A 225 16.63 14.01 -6.73
CA TYR A 225 17.78 14.70 -6.14
C TYR A 225 17.93 14.31 -4.68
N LEU A 226 18.85 13.37 -4.39
CA LEU A 226 19.15 12.86 -3.04
C LEU A 226 17.87 12.38 -2.32
N ASN A 227 17.26 11.28 -2.80
CA ASN A 227 16.09 10.63 -2.20
C ASN A 227 14.78 11.44 -2.27
N ASN A 228 14.43 11.91 -3.47
CA ASN A 228 13.13 12.52 -3.76
C ASN A 228 12.40 11.70 -4.83
N THR A 229 11.29 11.09 -4.46
CA THR A 229 10.48 10.24 -5.35
C THR A 229 9.14 10.86 -5.75
N VAL A 230 8.94 12.16 -5.48
CA VAL A 230 7.73 12.91 -5.88
C VAL A 230 8.03 14.06 -6.85
N ASP A 231 9.31 14.34 -7.10
CA ASP A 231 9.77 15.40 -7.98
C ASP A 231 10.36 14.86 -9.30
N PRO A 232 9.66 15.02 -10.42
CA PRO A 232 10.12 14.55 -11.72
C PRO A 232 11.11 15.51 -12.40
N THR A 233 11.40 16.69 -11.84
CA THR A 233 12.15 17.75 -12.54
C THR A 233 13.63 17.44 -12.78
N TRP A 234 14.20 16.46 -12.08
CA TRP A 234 15.60 16.06 -12.22
C TRP A 234 15.81 14.87 -13.16
N LEU A 235 14.77 14.34 -13.79
CA LEU A 235 14.88 13.14 -14.61
C LEU A 235 15.87 13.34 -15.76
N GLU A 236 15.67 14.36 -16.59
CA GLU A 236 16.49 14.61 -17.78
C GLU A 236 17.98 14.77 -17.46
N PRO A 237 18.42 15.69 -16.56
CA PRO A 237 19.84 15.83 -16.25
C PRO A 237 20.46 14.58 -15.62
N ARG A 238 19.70 13.80 -14.84
CA ARG A 238 20.20 12.56 -14.23
C ARG A 238 20.36 11.45 -15.27
N VAL A 239 19.38 11.29 -16.15
CA VAL A 239 19.42 10.31 -17.23
C VAL A 239 20.51 10.66 -18.23
N ASP A 240 20.66 11.94 -18.61
CA ASP A 240 21.75 12.38 -19.51
C ASP A 240 23.14 12.06 -18.93
N ALA A 241 23.35 12.31 -17.64
CA ALA A 241 24.60 11.98 -16.95
C ALA A 241 24.86 10.46 -16.91
N ALA A 242 23.83 9.67 -16.60
CA ALA A 242 23.94 8.21 -16.61
C ALA A 242 24.26 7.68 -18.01
N LEU A 243 23.55 8.15 -19.04
CA LEU A 243 23.75 7.78 -20.44
C LEU A 243 25.15 8.11 -20.94
N GLN A 244 25.72 9.23 -20.52
CA GLN A 244 27.10 9.56 -20.87
C GLN A 244 28.07 8.49 -20.35
N VAL A 245 27.97 8.15 -19.06
CA VAL A 245 28.87 7.20 -18.40
C VAL A 245 28.67 5.78 -18.91
N THR A 246 27.43 5.32 -19.09
CA THR A 246 27.15 3.98 -19.63
C THR A 246 27.47 3.88 -21.11
N GLY A 247 27.22 4.95 -21.88
CA GLY A 247 27.53 5.03 -23.30
C GLY A 247 29.03 4.91 -23.59
N ASP A 248 29.87 5.61 -22.81
CA ASP A 248 31.34 5.49 -22.90
C ASP A 248 31.85 4.06 -22.62
N ALA A 249 31.08 3.28 -21.86
CA ALA A 249 31.34 1.88 -21.55
C ALA A 249 30.63 0.89 -22.49
N ASN A 250 29.85 1.38 -23.46
CA ASN A 250 29.00 0.58 -24.35
C ASN A 250 28.01 -0.33 -23.58
N LEU A 251 27.38 0.22 -22.55
CA LEU A 251 26.38 -0.45 -21.72
C LEU A 251 24.98 0.14 -21.98
N GLU A 252 23.98 -0.73 -22.05
CA GLU A 252 22.57 -0.36 -22.14
C GLU A 252 22.09 0.31 -20.84
N LEU A 253 21.10 1.19 -20.93
CA LEU A 253 20.50 1.86 -19.77
C LEU A 253 18.99 1.63 -19.73
N VAL A 254 18.53 1.19 -18.56
CA VAL A 254 17.12 0.92 -18.26
C VAL A 254 16.73 1.82 -17.12
N LEU A 255 15.66 2.60 -17.27
CA LEU A 255 15.21 3.50 -16.22
C LEU A 255 14.26 2.77 -15.27
N LEU A 256 14.57 2.72 -13.98
CA LEU A 256 13.64 2.27 -12.94
C LEU A 256 13.03 3.49 -12.25
N ILE A 257 11.70 3.56 -12.22
CA ILE A 257 10.91 4.63 -11.61
C ILE A 257 10.18 4.03 -10.41
N TYR A 258 10.32 4.63 -9.22
CA TYR A 258 9.50 4.29 -8.06
C TYR A 258 8.07 4.77 -8.25
N ASN A 259 7.11 3.86 -8.04
CA ASN A 259 5.68 4.13 -8.07
C ASN A 259 5.06 3.52 -6.81
N GLY A 260 3.88 4.00 -6.43
CA GLY A 260 3.21 3.55 -5.21
C GLY A 260 3.94 3.99 -3.94
N ARG A 261 3.52 3.45 -2.80
CA ARG A 261 4.08 3.84 -1.49
C ARG A 261 5.43 3.16 -1.26
N PHE A 262 6.49 3.98 -1.37
CA PHE A 262 7.91 3.64 -1.17
C PHE A 262 8.39 4.06 0.23
N LEU A 263 9.03 3.15 0.97
CA LEU A 263 9.33 3.33 2.40
C LEU A 263 10.37 4.42 2.71
N ASP A 264 11.23 4.81 1.76
CA ASP A 264 12.29 5.81 2.05
C ASP A 264 11.87 7.26 1.74
N GLY A 265 10.65 7.47 1.20
CA GLY A 265 10.10 8.81 0.92
C GLY A 265 9.15 9.29 2.02
N ILE A 266 9.30 10.54 2.46
CA ILE A 266 8.33 11.19 3.38
C ILE A 266 6.96 11.35 2.70
N ILE A 267 6.97 11.69 1.41
CA ILE A 267 5.78 11.78 0.56
C ILE A 267 5.86 10.67 -0.49
N TYR A 268 4.72 10.08 -0.80
CA TYR A 268 4.65 8.93 -1.69
C TYR A 268 4.44 9.34 -3.16
N PRO A 269 5.10 8.64 -4.11
CA PRO A 269 4.72 8.69 -5.52
C PRO A 269 3.22 8.39 -5.70
N ASP A 270 2.53 9.25 -6.44
CA ASP A 270 1.15 9.07 -6.84
C ASP A 270 1.01 8.95 -8.38
N ASP A 271 -0.22 8.90 -8.85
CA ASP A 271 -0.57 8.83 -10.27
C ASP A 271 -0.05 10.04 -11.07
N ARG A 272 0.06 11.22 -10.46
CA ARG A 272 0.58 12.43 -11.11
C ARG A 272 2.07 12.33 -11.33
N TYR A 273 2.80 11.88 -10.32
CA TYR A 273 4.22 11.59 -10.44
C TYR A 273 4.48 10.52 -11.51
N ALA A 274 3.77 9.39 -11.46
CA ALA A 274 3.90 8.32 -12.44
C ALA A 274 3.67 8.81 -13.88
N THR A 275 2.61 9.61 -14.08
CA THR A 275 2.29 10.24 -15.37
C THR A 275 3.40 11.17 -15.84
N ALA A 276 3.89 12.04 -14.97
CA ALA A 276 4.93 13.01 -15.29
C ALA A 276 6.25 12.32 -15.65
N MET A 277 6.64 11.29 -14.91
CA MET A 277 7.86 10.52 -15.15
C MET A 277 7.83 9.79 -16.49
N LEU A 278 6.75 9.07 -16.80
CA LEU A 278 6.63 8.37 -18.10
C LEU A 278 6.61 9.36 -19.28
N LYS A 279 6.00 10.54 -19.11
CA LYS A 279 6.02 11.59 -20.13
C LYS A 279 7.42 12.16 -20.37
N ARG A 280 8.22 12.36 -19.31
CA ARG A 280 9.60 12.86 -19.42
C ARG A 280 10.57 11.80 -19.95
N ALA A 281 10.34 10.53 -19.65
CA ALA A 281 11.15 9.41 -20.17
C ALA A 281 10.90 9.12 -21.66
N GLU A 282 9.72 9.47 -22.18
CA GLU A 282 9.30 9.13 -23.54
C GLU A 282 10.29 9.53 -24.65
N PRO A 283 10.87 10.75 -24.70
CA PRO A 283 11.82 11.11 -25.76
C PRO A 283 13.03 10.18 -25.81
N TYR A 284 13.53 9.75 -24.64
CA TYR A 284 14.66 8.83 -24.51
C TYR A 284 14.31 7.40 -24.91
N LEU A 285 13.06 6.98 -24.68
CA LEU A 285 12.56 5.68 -25.15
C LEU A 285 12.34 5.71 -26.66
N ALA A 286 11.77 6.79 -27.19
CA ALA A 286 11.43 6.95 -28.60
C ALA A 286 12.66 6.97 -29.52
N ASP A 287 13.76 7.60 -29.09
CA ASP A 287 15.02 7.63 -29.84
C ASP A 287 15.95 6.44 -29.54
N GLY A 288 15.56 5.57 -28.60
CA GLY A 288 16.28 4.34 -28.27
C GLY A 288 17.49 4.53 -27.34
N ARG A 289 17.69 5.70 -26.74
CA ARG A 289 18.73 5.92 -25.72
C ARG A 289 18.48 5.14 -24.44
N LEU A 290 17.21 5.00 -24.04
CA LEU A 290 16.80 4.06 -23.00
C LEU A 290 16.30 2.76 -23.63
N THR A 291 16.84 1.63 -23.18
CA THR A 291 16.40 0.29 -23.62
C THR A 291 15.00 -0.03 -23.08
N GLY A 292 14.64 0.53 -21.92
CA GLY A 292 13.35 0.25 -21.31
C GLY A 292 13.09 1.06 -20.06
N VAL A 293 11.89 0.85 -19.49
CA VAL A 293 11.47 1.43 -18.22
C VAL A 293 10.85 0.35 -17.33
N ILE A 294 11.20 0.37 -16.05
CA ILE A 294 10.62 -0.46 -15.00
C ILE A 294 9.81 0.44 -14.07
N ALA A 295 8.49 0.24 -14.04
CA ALA A 295 7.61 0.83 -13.05
C ALA A 295 7.66 -0.01 -11.76
N TYR A 296 8.65 0.28 -10.92
CA TYR A 296 8.86 -0.39 -9.64
C TYR A 296 7.79 0.04 -8.63
N GLY A 297 7.29 -0.88 -7.83
CA GLY A 297 6.26 -0.59 -6.82
C GLY A 297 4.85 -0.41 -7.38
N THR A 298 4.62 -0.85 -8.62
CA THR A 298 3.29 -0.74 -9.25
C THR A 298 2.27 -1.57 -8.47
N PRO A 299 1.16 -0.98 -7.97
CA PRO A 299 0.15 -1.73 -7.23
C PRO A 299 -0.51 -2.82 -8.08
N LEU A 300 -0.37 -4.08 -7.66
CA LEU A 300 -0.99 -5.26 -8.26
C LEU A 300 -2.05 -5.90 -7.36
N GLN A 301 -2.38 -5.35 -6.19
CA GLN A 301 -3.53 -5.76 -5.38
C GLN A 301 -4.61 -4.68 -5.35
N LEU A 302 -5.13 -4.31 -6.52
CA LEU A 302 -6.12 -3.23 -6.67
C LEU A 302 -7.41 -3.43 -5.87
N GLU A 303 -7.65 -4.65 -5.40
CA GLU A 303 -8.79 -4.96 -4.57
C GLU A 303 -8.67 -4.45 -3.14
N GLN A 304 -7.45 -4.13 -2.70
CA GLN A 304 -7.10 -3.57 -1.41
C GLN A 304 -7.07 -2.04 -1.47
N GLN A 305 -7.51 -1.37 -0.40
CA GLN A 305 -7.41 0.08 -0.30
C GLN A 305 -5.98 0.54 0.01
N ALA A 306 -5.66 1.77 -0.38
CA ALA A 306 -4.49 2.46 0.13
C ALA A 306 -4.56 2.57 1.67
N PRO A 307 -3.43 2.48 2.38
CA PRO A 307 -3.47 2.37 3.83
C PRO A 307 -4.20 3.54 4.51
N SER A 308 -5.07 3.25 5.47
CA SER A 308 -5.86 4.29 6.18
C SER A 308 -4.95 5.28 6.88
N TRP A 309 -3.82 4.78 7.38
CA TRP A 309 -2.70 5.54 7.90
C TRP A 309 -2.28 6.75 7.07
N ASP A 310 -2.40 6.71 5.74
CA ASP A 310 -1.94 7.81 4.87
C ASP A 310 -2.90 9.00 4.87
N SER A 311 -4.06 8.91 5.52
CA SER A 311 -5.05 9.98 5.61
C SER A 311 -4.72 10.99 6.72
N TRP A 312 -3.86 11.97 6.44
CA TRP A 312 -3.36 12.93 7.45
C TRP A 312 -3.95 14.34 7.42
N ALA A 313 -4.83 14.66 6.48
CA ALA A 313 -5.45 15.98 6.36
C ALA A 313 -6.16 16.41 7.65
N HIS A 314 -6.26 17.73 7.89
CA HIS A 314 -7.04 18.25 9.02
C HIS A 314 -8.53 18.10 8.74
N GLY A 315 -8.96 18.52 7.55
CA GLY A 315 -10.30 18.33 7.01
C GLY A 315 -10.21 17.83 5.57
N GLY A 316 -11.27 17.16 5.10
CA GLY A 316 -11.26 16.61 3.74
C GLY A 316 -10.15 15.57 3.51
N MET A 317 -9.65 15.48 2.28
CA MET A 317 -8.67 14.49 1.82
C MET A 317 -7.30 15.10 1.49
N GLY A 318 -7.22 16.42 1.39
CA GLY A 318 -6.06 17.16 0.91
C GLY A 318 -5.32 17.91 2.01
N ARG A 319 -4.00 18.05 1.85
CA ARG A 319 -3.19 18.96 2.68
C ARG A 319 -2.01 19.52 1.91
N LEU A 320 -1.56 20.71 2.28
CA LEU A 320 -0.23 21.17 1.90
C LEU A 320 0.81 20.46 2.76
N SER A 321 1.80 19.86 2.12
CA SER A 321 3.00 19.28 2.73
C SER A 321 4.22 20.08 2.29
N LEU A 322 5.01 20.54 3.26
CA LEU A 322 6.29 21.21 3.04
C LEU A 322 7.34 20.39 3.79
N SER A 323 8.08 19.55 3.06
CA SER A 323 8.96 18.56 3.67
C SER A 323 10.41 18.63 3.19
N VAL A 324 11.25 17.77 3.77
CA VAL A 324 12.68 17.62 3.44
C VAL A 324 12.93 16.18 3.00
N SER A 325 13.72 15.95 1.95
CA SER A 325 14.12 14.58 1.57
C SER A 325 14.72 13.80 2.74
N ASN A 326 14.38 12.52 2.86
CA ASN A 326 14.96 11.66 3.89
C ASN A 326 16.48 11.47 3.69
N PHE A 327 17.21 11.21 4.77
CA PHE A 327 18.67 10.99 4.79
C PHE A 327 19.51 12.10 4.12
N THR A 328 18.99 13.33 4.07
CA THR A 328 19.61 14.41 3.31
C THR A 328 19.90 15.62 4.18
N ALA A 329 21.10 16.19 4.02
CA ALA A 329 21.49 17.42 4.68
C ALA A 329 20.88 18.65 3.99
N THR A 330 20.59 19.69 4.78
CA THR A 330 20.14 20.99 4.26
C THR A 330 21.13 22.09 4.63
N LYS A 331 21.02 23.24 3.96
CA LYS A 331 21.85 24.43 4.24
C LYS A 331 21.08 25.47 5.03
N ASP A 332 21.81 26.37 5.68
CA ASP A 332 21.24 27.59 6.26
C ASP A 332 20.47 28.36 5.18
N GLY A 333 19.25 28.77 5.50
CA GLY A 333 18.36 29.51 4.60
C GLY A 333 17.59 28.65 3.60
N SER A 334 17.66 27.31 3.67
CA SER A 334 16.85 26.43 2.80
C SER A 334 15.35 26.59 3.08
N TRP A 335 14.50 26.47 2.05
CA TRP A 335 13.06 26.52 2.22
C TRP A 335 12.27 25.79 1.12
N ALA A 336 11.09 25.31 1.51
CA ALA A 336 9.97 24.91 0.64
C ALA A 336 8.78 25.81 0.96
N ALA A 337 8.03 26.25 -0.05
CA ALA A 337 6.91 27.16 0.09
C ALA A 337 5.74 26.83 -0.85
N ALA A 338 4.56 27.32 -0.46
CA ALA A 338 3.39 27.43 -1.32
C ALA A 338 2.89 28.87 -1.28
N GLU A 339 2.65 29.45 -2.46
CA GLU A 339 2.30 30.85 -2.60
C GLU A 339 1.02 31.06 -3.43
N GLN A 340 0.21 32.05 -3.06
CA GLN A 340 -0.83 32.56 -3.95
C GLN A 340 -0.93 34.07 -3.91
N ARG A 341 -1.34 34.64 -5.05
CA ARG A 341 -1.71 36.05 -5.12
C ARG A 341 -3.15 36.24 -4.64
N ILE A 342 -3.33 36.96 -3.55
CA ILE A 342 -4.63 37.30 -2.98
C ILE A 342 -5.12 38.67 -3.47
N SER A 343 -6.44 38.83 -3.54
CA SER A 343 -7.08 40.13 -3.75
C SER A 343 -7.52 40.71 -2.42
N VAL A 344 -7.25 42.00 -2.23
CA VAL A 344 -7.47 42.70 -0.98
C VAL A 344 -8.49 43.81 -1.23
N PRO A 345 -9.72 43.70 -0.71
CA PRO A 345 -10.72 44.75 -0.79
C PRO A 345 -10.21 46.08 -0.24
N GLY A 346 -10.58 47.19 -0.88
CA GLY A 346 -10.18 48.54 -0.49
C GLY A 346 -10.96 49.11 0.72
N ASP A 347 -11.54 48.24 1.55
CA ASP A 347 -12.22 48.62 2.78
C ASP A 347 -11.27 48.58 3.99
N ASP A 348 -11.73 49.19 5.09
CA ASP A 348 -11.00 49.27 6.36
C ASP A 348 -11.36 48.10 7.30
N GLN A 349 -11.90 46.99 6.78
CA GLN A 349 -12.23 45.84 7.62
C GLN A 349 -10.95 45.18 8.17
N PRO A 350 -10.98 44.63 9.39
CA PRO A 350 -9.93 43.78 9.89
C PRO A 350 -9.66 42.61 8.94
N ARG A 351 -8.39 42.23 8.80
CA ARG A 351 -7.96 41.17 7.89
C ARG A 351 -7.27 40.09 8.68
N LYS A 352 -7.85 38.90 8.73
CA LYS A 352 -7.33 37.79 9.51
C LYS A 352 -7.24 36.55 8.66
N LEU A 353 -6.19 35.77 8.89
CA LEU A 353 -6.05 34.43 8.34
C LEU A 353 -6.11 33.43 9.47
N THR A 354 -7.03 32.48 9.39
CA THR A 354 -7.07 31.31 10.26
C THR A 354 -6.70 30.09 9.45
N PHE A 355 -5.86 29.22 10.00
CA PHE A 355 -5.41 27.98 9.36
C PHE A 355 -5.08 26.94 10.42
N HIS A 356 -5.08 25.68 10.01
CA HIS A 356 -4.56 24.58 10.80
C HIS A 356 -3.17 24.23 10.30
N HIS A 357 -2.26 23.95 11.22
CA HIS A 357 -0.92 23.48 10.90
C HIS A 357 -0.52 22.33 11.83
N HIS A 358 0.35 21.49 11.34
CA HIS A 358 0.89 20.34 12.05
C HIS A 358 2.33 20.13 11.58
N ASP A 359 3.17 19.64 12.47
CA ASP A 359 4.46 19.07 12.10
C ASP A 359 4.64 17.73 12.82
N GLN A 360 5.42 16.86 12.20
CA GLN A 360 5.72 15.54 12.74
C GLN A 360 6.84 15.58 13.79
N ASP A 361 7.17 16.73 14.41
CA ASP A 361 8.48 16.91 15.05
C ASP A 361 8.83 15.85 16.12
N GLU A 362 9.95 15.17 15.84
CA GLU A 362 10.56 14.08 16.59
C GLU A 362 11.79 14.55 17.37
N ALA A 363 11.63 15.50 18.29
CA ALA A 363 12.75 16.05 19.07
C ALA A 363 13.69 16.99 18.29
N GLY A 364 13.10 17.84 17.44
CA GLY A 364 13.79 18.84 16.63
C GLY A 364 14.75 19.68 17.43
N LEU A 365 15.72 20.27 16.74
CA LEU A 365 16.67 21.18 17.34
C LEU A 365 16.04 22.57 17.41
N PRO A 366 15.77 23.12 18.62
CA PRO A 366 15.20 24.45 18.73
C PRO A 366 16.08 25.48 18.00
N GLY A 367 15.45 26.30 17.17
CA GLY A 367 16.08 27.35 16.38
C GLY A 367 16.63 26.91 15.01
N TYR A 368 16.33 25.69 14.56
CA TYR A 368 16.78 25.20 13.24
C TYR A 368 15.72 25.37 12.17
N GLN A 369 14.51 24.91 12.42
CA GLN A 369 13.44 24.83 11.43
C GLN A 369 12.20 25.58 11.92
N TYR A 370 11.59 26.35 11.02
CA TYR A 370 10.46 27.22 11.31
C TYR A 370 9.34 27.02 10.30
N LYS A 371 8.10 27.01 10.80
CA LYS A 371 6.90 27.24 10.00
C LYS A 371 6.69 28.74 9.89
N GLN A 372 6.45 29.24 8.69
CA GLN A 372 6.31 30.67 8.46
C GLN A 372 5.12 30.98 7.56
N LEU A 373 4.48 32.12 7.84
CA LEU A 373 3.51 32.79 6.98
C LEU A 373 4.12 34.12 6.55
N LEU A 374 4.06 34.42 5.26
CA LEU A 374 4.62 35.63 4.67
C LEU A 374 3.58 36.40 3.87
N VAL A 375 3.74 37.73 3.84
CA VAL A 375 3.00 38.65 2.96
C VAL A 375 4.01 39.48 2.18
N ASP A 376 4.00 39.35 0.84
CA ASP A 376 4.97 39.96 -0.06
C ASP A 376 6.44 39.69 0.32
N GLY A 377 6.72 38.47 0.79
CA GLY A 377 8.06 38.03 1.22
C GLY A 377 8.46 38.42 2.64
N GLU A 378 7.64 39.21 3.34
CA GLU A 378 7.88 39.59 4.74
C GLU A 378 7.20 38.60 5.69
N VAL A 379 7.94 38.12 6.71
CA VAL A 379 7.41 37.17 7.70
C VAL A 379 6.44 37.88 8.64
N VAL A 380 5.18 37.46 8.62
CA VAL A 380 4.09 38.00 9.47
C VAL A 380 3.72 37.07 10.62
N TRP A 381 4.06 35.78 10.50
CA TRP A 381 3.96 34.81 11.58
C TRP A 381 5.04 33.75 11.41
N GLN A 382 5.59 33.28 12.53
CA GLN A 382 6.46 32.12 12.55
C GLN A 382 6.37 31.39 13.88
N THR A 383 6.57 30.08 13.84
CA THR A 383 6.81 29.26 15.02
C THR A 383 7.88 28.23 14.72
N ASP A 384 8.63 27.86 15.75
CA ASP A 384 9.59 26.76 15.69
C ASP A 384 8.82 25.43 15.58
N ILE A 385 9.30 24.47 14.78
CA ILE A 385 8.64 23.16 14.69
C ILE A 385 8.64 22.43 16.04
N THR A 386 9.62 22.71 16.91
CA THR A 386 9.73 22.10 18.24
C THR A 386 8.74 22.65 19.27
N ALA A 387 7.98 23.70 18.90
CA ALA A 387 7.06 24.37 19.82
C ALA A 387 5.72 23.65 19.96
N ASP A 388 5.37 22.80 19.00
CA ASP A 388 4.04 22.22 18.90
C ASP A 388 3.89 20.96 19.78
N PRO A 389 2.68 20.69 20.30
CA PRO A 389 2.38 19.40 20.87
C PRO A 389 2.37 18.34 19.76
N ARG A 390 3.10 17.25 20.00
CA ARG A 390 3.19 16.12 19.08
C ARG A 390 1.82 15.62 18.61
N MET A 391 1.71 15.38 17.31
CA MET A 391 0.56 14.72 16.66
C MET A 391 -0.76 15.49 16.74
N GLU A 392 -0.71 16.79 17.00
CA GLU A 392 -1.88 17.65 17.06
C GLU A 392 -1.86 18.66 15.93
N TRP A 393 -3.02 18.83 15.28
CA TRP A 393 -3.24 19.96 14.39
C TRP A 393 -3.59 21.18 15.24
N LEU A 394 -2.80 22.23 15.13
CA LEU A 394 -3.00 23.48 15.83
C LEU A 394 -3.75 24.48 14.96
N LYS A 395 -4.82 25.04 15.51
CA LYS A 395 -5.52 26.19 14.91
C LYS A 395 -4.80 27.49 15.26
N THR A 396 -4.44 28.27 14.25
CA THR A 396 -3.78 29.57 14.42
C THR A 396 -4.54 30.65 13.66
N THR A 397 -4.69 31.83 14.28
CA THR A 397 -5.23 33.03 13.63
C THR A 397 -4.20 34.15 13.68
N VAL A 398 -3.85 34.69 12.51
CA VAL A 398 -2.89 35.80 12.35
C VAL A 398 -3.62 37.03 11.85
N ASP A 399 -3.41 38.18 12.50
CA ASP A 399 -3.91 39.47 12.04
C ASP A 399 -2.97 40.05 10.98
N LEU A 400 -3.49 40.18 9.76
CA LEU A 400 -2.78 40.67 8.58
C LEU A 400 -3.17 42.10 8.21
N THR A 401 -3.95 42.79 9.06
CA THR A 401 -4.52 44.11 8.75
C THR A 401 -3.43 45.14 8.42
N GLU A 402 -2.36 45.18 9.20
CA GLU A 402 -1.24 46.09 8.95
C GLU A 402 -0.44 45.68 7.71
N ALA A 403 -0.10 44.40 7.58
CA ALA A 403 0.68 43.87 6.44
C ALA A 403 -0.03 44.05 5.09
N LEU A 404 -1.36 44.14 5.09
CA LEU A 404 -2.16 44.32 3.87
C LEU A 404 -2.64 45.78 3.67
N ARG A 405 -2.40 46.69 4.62
CA ARG A 405 -2.93 48.06 4.58
C ARG A 405 -2.56 48.78 3.29
N GLY A 406 -3.56 49.36 2.61
CA GLY A 406 -3.38 50.11 1.37
C GLY A 406 -3.04 49.25 0.14
N LYS A 407 -2.92 47.92 0.27
CA LYS A 407 -2.72 47.00 -0.84
C LYS A 407 -4.05 46.62 -1.46
N THR A 408 -4.08 46.50 -2.79
CA THR A 408 -5.21 45.90 -3.54
C THR A 408 -4.95 44.44 -3.86
N GLN A 409 -3.69 44.02 -3.83
CA GLN A 409 -3.22 42.65 -4.04
C GLN A 409 -1.95 42.43 -3.21
N ALA A 410 -1.71 41.19 -2.81
CA ALA A 410 -0.49 40.77 -2.12
C ALA A 410 -0.19 39.30 -2.47
N THR A 411 1.04 38.87 -2.30
CA THR A 411 1.43 37.46 -2.31
C THR A 411 1.40 36.93 -0.88
N LEU A 412 0.61 35.88 -0.64
CA LEU A 412 0.56 35.14 0.61
C LEU A 412 1.35 33.84 0.44
N SER A 413 2.31 33.57 1.33
CA SER A 413 3.13 32.36 1.24
C SER A 413 3.19 31.63 2.58
N PHE A 414 3.05 30.31 2.54
CA PHE A 414 3.44 29.43 3.65
C PHE A 414 4.80 28.81 3.35
N ARG A 415 5.64 28.65 4.36
CA ARG A 415 7.03 28.21 4.19
C ARG A 415 7.52 27.32 5.34
N LEU A 416 8.15 26.19 5.01
CA LEU A 416 9.11 25.53 5.89
C LEU A 416 10.47 26.17 5.64
N PHE A 417 11.07 26.76 6.67
CA PHE A 417 12.32 27.51 6.59
C PHE A 417 13.37 26.95 7.54
N HIS A 418 14.56 26.66 7.01
CA HIS A 418 15.70 26.18 7.76
C HIS A 418 16.60 27.38 8.09
N ALA A 419 16.41 27.98 9.27
CA ALA A 419 17.33 29.01 9.75
C ALA A 419 18.76 28.47 9.92
N LYS A 420 18.88 27.19 10.22
CA LYS A 420 20.14 26.44 10.22
C LYS A 420 19.96 25.12 9.48
N GLY A 421 20.97 24.71 8.73
CA GLY A 421 21.03 23.42 8.08
C GLY A 421 21.06 22.27 9.10
N VAL A 422 20.46 21.14 8.72
CA VAL A 422 20.53 19.87 9.47
C VAL A 422 21.38 18.87 8.70
N GLY A 423 22.06 17.97 9.41
CA GLY A 423 22.79 16.86 8.78
C GLY A 423 21.85 15.75 8.30
N TRP A 424 20.91 15.37 9.16
CA TRP A 424 19.78 14.49 8.86
C TRP A 424 18.68 14.82 9.87
N TRP A 425 17.56 15.33 9.37
CA TRP A 425 16.36 15.59 10.16
C TRP A 425 15.14 15.64 9.23
N PRO A 426 14.43 14.53 9.03
CA PRO A 426 13.20 14.55 8.24
C PRO A 426 12.18 15.45 8.94
N ALA A 427 11.51 16.30 8.18
CA ALA A 427 10.41 17.12 8.68
C ALA A 427 9.35 17.20 7.58
N ASP A 428 8.09 17.11 7.97
CA ASP A 428 6.95 17.39 7.13
C ASP A 428 6.02 18.36 7.86
N VAL A 429 5.96 19.59 7.35
CA VAL A 429 5.03 20.63 7.82
C VAL A 429 3.75 20.53 6.99
N ALA A 430 2.66 20.22 7.66
CA ALA A 430 1.34 20.15 7.09
C ALA A 430 0.55 21.45 7.36
N ILE A 431 -0.17 21.95 6.36
CA ILE A 431 -1.07 23.11 6.48
C ILE A 431 -2.39 22.79 5.79
N ASP A 432 -3.51 23.18 6.42
CA ASP A 432 -4.85 22.86 5.93
C ASP A 432 -5.94 23.79 6.52
N ASP A 433 -7.16 23.75 5.96
CA ASP A 433 -8.38 24.45 6.39
C ASP A 433 -8.17 25.96 6.63
N LEU A 434 -7.78 26.66 5.58
CA LEU A 434 -7.57 28.10 5.57
C LEU A 434 -8.89 28.86 5.41
N SER A 435 -9.12 29.79 6.32
CA SER A 435 -10.23 30.76 6.24
C SER A 435 -9.73 32.18 6.41
N ALA A 436 -10.14 33.06 5.49
CA ALA A 436 -9.78 34.47 5.49
C ALA A 436 -10.98 35.35 5.85
N GLU A 437 -10.75 36.33 6.71
CA GLU A 437 -11.66 37.44 6.98
C GLU A 437 -11.10 38.70 6.31
N GLY A 438 -11.95 39.43 5.57
CA GLY A 438 -11.55 40.69 4.93
C GLY A 438 -10.71 40.56 3.64
N PHE A 439 -10.47 39.35 3.14
CA PHE A 439 -9.88 39.07 1.82
C PHE A 439 -10.24 37.64 1.37
N THR A 440 -9.91 37.27 0.13
CA THR A 440 -10.23 35.94 -0.42
C THR A 440 -9.00 35.07 -0.62
N ILE A 441 -9.14 33.78 -0.31
CA ILE A 441 -8.18 32.71 -0.59
C ILE A 441 -8.84 31.70 -1.54
N LYS A 442 -8.05 31.14 -2.46
CA LYS A 442 -8.45 30.02 -3.32
C LYS A 442 -7.75 28.75 -2.83
N GLY A 443 -8.45 27.61 -2.90
CA GLY A 443 -7.92 26.30 -2.51
C GLY A 443 -7.40 26.29 -1.07
N GLY A 444 -8.15 26.86 -0.13
CA GLY A 444 -7.76 26.92 1.27
C GLY A 444 -7.87 25.58 2.00
N ASP A 445 -8.58 24.63 1.41
CA ASP A 445 -8.80 23.25 1.86
C ASP A 445 -7.82 22.25 1.22
N PHE A 446 -6.97 22.69 0.28
CA PHE A 446 -5.99 21.86 -0.44
C PHE A 446 -6.54 20.57 -1.09
N GLU A 447 -7.83 20.53 -1.40
CA GLU A 447 -8.49 19.42 -2.11
C GLU A 447 -8.19 19.41 -3.63
N SER A 448 -7.27 20.27 -4.07
CA SER A 448 -6.87 20.46 -5.46
C SER A 448 -5.47 21.08 -5.52
N GLU A 449 -4.71 20.76 -6.57
CA GLU A 449 -3.45 21.44 -6.89
C GLU A 449 -3.63 22.89 -7.34
N THR A 450 -4.86 23.29 -7.66
CA THR A 450 -5.12 24.62 -8.21
C THR A 450 -5.20 25.68 -7.11
N GLY A 451 -4.71 26.88 -7.42
CA GLY A 451 -4.79 28.02 -6.51
C GLY A 451 -3.49 28.34 -5.77
N TRP A 452 -2.54 27.40 -5.71
CA TRP A 452 -1.22 27.61 -5.11
C TRP A 452 -0.10 27.33 -6.11
N THR A 453 0.99 28.09 -6.00
CA THR A 453 2.25 27.86 -6.69
C THR A 453 3.24 27.30 -5.69
N LEU A 454 3.73 26.09 -5.93
CA LEU A 454 4.72 25.44 -5.08
C LEU A 454 6.13 25.85 -5.52
N ASP A 455 6.99 26.23 -4.57
CA ASP A 455 8.35 26.69 -4.86
C ASP A 455 9.34 26.29 -3.75
N ARG A 456 10.64 26.36 -4.06
CA ARG A 456 11.75 26.04 -3.16
C ARG A 456 13.06 26.65 -3.65
N ASN A 457 14.02 26.85 -2.76
CA ASN A 457 15.37 27.29 -3.15
C ASN A 457 16.43 26.18 -3.16
N GLU A 458 16.13 25.00 -2.64
CA GLU A 458 17.03 23.85 -2.61
C GLU A 458 16.25 22.60 -3.04
N PRO A 459 16.82 21.67 -3.85
CA PRO A 459 16.07 20.52 -4.36
C PRO A 459 15.72 19.47 -3.30
N THR A 460 16.42 19.52 -2.16
CA THR A 460 16.18 18.67 -0.99
C THR A 460 14.93 19.09 -0.21
N MET A 461 14.37 20.27 -0.53
CA MET A 461 13.10 20.76 0.00
C MET A 461 11.97 20.31 -0.94
N GLN A 462 10.85 19.87 -0.38
CA GLN A 462 9.78 19.21 -1.13
C GLN A 462 8.41 19.83 -0.79
N PRO A 463 7.98 20.87 -1.51
CA PRO A 463 6.60 21.33 -1.42
C PRO A 463 5.69 20.41 -2.25
N TYR A 464 4.57 19.98 -1.68
CA TYR A 464 3.61 19.10 -2.35
C TYR A 464 2.19 19.35 -1.82
N ILE A 465 1.18 19.18 -2.67
CA ILE A 465 -0.22 19.07 -2.22
C ILE A 465 -0.56 17.58 -2.22
N GLU A 466 -0.59 16.98 -1.05
CA GLU A 466 -0.90 15.57 -0.87
C GLU A 466 -2.42 15.38 -0.87
N LEU A 467 -2.90 14.43 -1.67
CA LEU A 467 -4.30 14.02 -1.72
C LEU A 467 -4.39 12.54 -1.33
N TYR A 468 -5.07 12.24 -0.24
CA TYR A 468 -5.40 10.87 0.13
C TYR A 468 -6.65 10.39 -0.59
N THR A 469 -6.60 9.21 -1.20
CA THR A 469 -7.80 8.51 -1.62
C THR A 469 -7.65 7.01 -1.35
N PRO A 470 -8.71 6.32 -0.88
CA PRO A 470 -8.66 4.87 -0.68
C PRO A 470 -8.32 4.09 -1.96
N ASP A 471 -8.66 4.65 -3.12
CA ASP A 471 -8.43 4.05 -4.44
C ASP A 471 -7.10 4.44 -5.10
N ARG A 472 -6.19 5.13 -4.38
CA ARG A 472 -4.89 5.62 -4.90
C ARG A 472 -4.08 4.54 -5.63
N TRP A 473 -4.18 3.28 -5.20
CA TRP A 473 -3.50 2.17 -5.87
C TRP A 473 -4.03 1.93 -7.29
N THR A 474 -5.34 2.05 -7.47
CA THR A 474 -6.00 1.92 -8.78
C THR A 474 -5.73 3.13 -9.65
N THR A 475 -5.70 4.36 -9.10
CA THR A 475 -5.34 5.55 -9.89
C THR A 475 -3.90 5.47 -10.38
N THR A 476 -2.97 5.05 -9.52
CA THR A 476 -1.56 4.85 -9.87
C THR A 476 -1.38 3.78 -10.94
N PHE A 477 -2.05 2.63 -10.81
CA PHE A 477 -2.06 1.58 -11.83
C PHE A 477 -2.59 2.09 -13.17
N ASN A 478 -3.70 2.83 -13.15
CA ASN A 478 -4.31 3.39 -14.36
C ASN A 478 -3.38 4.40 -15.04
N ALA A 479 -2.69 5.27 -14.30
CA ALA A 479 -1.71 6.21 -14.84
C ALA A 479 -0.53 5.51 -15.55
N ILE A 480 0.01 4.46 -14.94
CA ILE A 480 1.09 3.65 -15.55
C ILE A 480 0.57 2.93 -16.78
N SER A 481 -0.60 2.30 -16.69
CA SER A 481 -1.24 1.58 -17.80
C SER A 481 -1.54 2.49 -18.99
N GLU A 482 -2.04 3.71 -18.74
CA GLU A 482 -2.26 4.72 -19.77
C GLU A 482 -0.94 5.12 -20.45
N GLY A 483 0.11 5.38 -19.66
CA GLY A 483 1.43 5.70 -20.18
C GLY A 483 1.99 4.58 -21.08
N PHE A 484 1.92 3.32 -20.64
CA PHE A 484 2.40 2.17 -21.40
C PHE A 484 1.55 1.86 -22.64
N ALA A 485 0.22 2.01 -22.56
CA ALA A 485 -0.66 1.89 -23.72
C ALA A 485 -0.30 2.93 -24.78
N ARG A 486 -0.13 4.18 -24.36
CA ARG A 486 0.22 5.32 -25.22
C ARG A 486 1.57 5.14 -25.90
N LEU A 487 2.61 4.73 -25.16
CA LEU A 487 3.95 4.47 -25.73
C LEU A 487 3.92 3.40 -26.82
N GLN A 488 3.00 2.44 -26.72
CA GLN A 488 2.82 1.35 -27.68
C GLN A 488 1.77 1.64 -28.77
N GLY A 489 1.10 2.81 -28.74
CA GLY A 489 0.00 3.11 -29.66
C GLY A 489 -1.25 2.22 -29.47
N ARG A 490 -1.50 1.75 -28.25
CA ARG A 490 -2.66 0.92 -27.88
C ARG A 490 -3.77 1.74 -27.25
N GLU A 491 -5.00 1.22 -27.30
CA GLU A 491 -6.14 1.78 -26.58
C GLU A 491 -5.97 1.54 -25.07
N PHE A 492 -6.06 2.60 -24.27
CA PHE A 492 -6.11 2.50 -22.81
C PHE A 492 -7.54 2.18 -22.35
N ARG A 493 -7.67 1.25 -21.40
CA ARG A 493 -8.92 0.91 -20.73
C ARG A 493 -8.69 0.93 -19.23
N PRO A 494 -9.28 1.88 -18.48
CA PRO A 494 -9.07 1.96 -17.04
C PRO A 494 -9.70 0.76 -16.34
N VAL A 495 -9.05 0.32 -15.27
CA VAL A 495 -9.66 -0.57 -14.28
C VAL A 495 -10.57 0.26 -13.37
N SER A 496 -11.73 -0.27 -13.02
CA SER A 496 -12.70 0.39 -12.14
C SER A 496 -12.23 0.40 -10.69
N TYR A 497 -12.66 1.42 -9.96
CA TYR A 497 -12.40 1.55 -8.53
C TYR A 497 -13.33 0.67 -7.71
N ASN A 498 -12.80 0.17 -6.59
CA ASN A 498 -13.60 -0.42 -5.53
C ASN A 498 -14.21 0.67 -4.65
N SER A 499 -15.30 0.33 -3.97
CA SER A 499 -15.91 1.19 -2.96
C SER A 499 -15.65 0.63 -1.57
N TRP A 500 -15.30 1.51 -0.62
CA TRP A 500 -15.14 1.17 0.80
C TRP A 500 -16.09 2.01 1.66
N PRO A 501 -17.42 1.81 1.56
CA PRO A 501 -18.42 2.67 2.18
C PRO A 501 -18.41 2.66 3.72
N ASN A 502 -17.76 1.68 4.33
CA ASN A 502 -17.59 1.60 5.79
C ASN A 502 -16.20 2.03 6.25
N LEU A 503 -15.32 2.47 5.35
CA LEU A 503 -14.01 2.98 5.74
C LEU A 503 -14.18 4.37 6.37
N ARG A 504 -13.67 4.51 7.60
CA ARG A 504 -13.43 5.80 8.22
C ARG A 504 -12.19 6.40 7.60
N ILE A 505 -12.39 7.48 6.87
CA ILE A 505 -11.30 8.29 6.37
C ILE A 505 -11.12 9.46 7.34
N GLY A 506 -9.93 9.55 7.91
CA GLY A 506 -9.59 10.53 8.92
C GLY A 506 -8.28 10.18 9.61
N ARG A 507 -7.63 11.19 10.17
CA ARG A 507 -6.34 11.05 10.88
C ARG A 507 -6.39 10.21 12.15
N ASP A 508 -7.59 9.96 12.64
CA ASP A 508 -7.88 9.09 13.77
C ASP A 508 -7.70 7.62 13.36
N ASN A 509 -8.16 7.25 12.16
CA ASN A 509 -7.98 5.90 11.63
C ASN A 509 -6.55 5.62 11.15
N ARG A 510 -5.77 5.07 12.07
CA ARG A 510 -4.36 4.71 11.88
C ARG A 510 -4.18 3.20 11.65
N ALA A 511 -5.13 2.55 10.99
CA ALA A 511 -4.97 1.17 10.56
C ALA A 511 -4.07 1.08 9.30
N MET A 512 -3.46 -0.08 9.07
CA MET A 512 -2.87 -0.41 7.77
C MET A 512 -3.99 -0.56 6.77
N TYR A 513 -5.00 -1.37 7.09
CA TYR A 513 -6.17 -1.59 6.25
C TYR A 513 -7.44 -1.52 7.08
N GLY A 514 -8.55 -1.15 6.46
CA GLY A 514 -9.82 -1.07 7.17
C GLY A 514 -9.80 0.00 8.26
N ASN A 515 -10.38 -0.31 9.40
CA ASN A 515 -10.68 0.62 10.47
C ASN A 515 -10.15 0.19 11.83
N GLY A 516 -9.44 -0.92 11.93
CA GLY A 516 -8.98 -1.44 13.21
C GLY A 516 -7.52 -1.86 13.18
N ARG A 517 -6.90 -1.80 14.34
CA ARG A 517 -5.59 -2.41 14.58
C ARG A 517 -5.42 -2.78 16.04
N LEU A 518 -4.42 -3.61 16.31
CA LEU A 518 -3.90 -3.81 17.65
C LEU A 518 -2.90 -2.70 17.96
N GLN A 519 -3.14 -1.95 19.04
CA GLN A 519 -2.30 -0.84 19.48
C GLN A 519 -1.68 -1.14 20.84
N PHE A 520 -0.38 -0.89 20.95
CA PHE A 520 0.33 -0.77 22.22
C PHE A 520 0.78 0.66 22.40
N SER A 521 0.54 1.24 23.57
CA SER A 521 0.88 2.64 23.81
C SER A 521 1.57 2.87 25.15
N THR A 522 2.34 3.96 25.21
CA THR A 522 2.97 4.43 26.44
C THR A 522 2.59 5.90 26.69
N PRO A 523 2.15 6.27 27.90
CA PRO A 523 1.76 7.64 28.21
C PRO A 523 2.93 8.61 28.12
N LYS A 524 2.66 9.81 27.62
CA LYS A 524 3.66 10.88 27.45
C LYS A 524 4.42 11.16 28.75
N ASN A 525 5.75 11.32 28.63
CA ASN A 525 6.66 11.69 29.72
C ASN A 525 6.60 10.76 30.95
N THR A 526 6.18 9.51 30.77
CA THR A 526 6.03 8.54 31.86
C THR A 526 7.22 7.57 31.89
N PRO A 527 7.87 7.35 33.05
CA PRO A 527 8.92 6.36 33.17
C PRO A 527 8.37 4.94 33.01
N ILE A 528 9.07 4.09 32.27
CA ILE A 528 8.73 2.68 32.06
C ILE A 528 9.74 1.82 32.83
N PRO A 529 9.34 1.07 33.87
CA PRO A 529 10.25 0.13 34.53
C PRO A 529 10.75 -0.96 33.58
N ALA A 530 11.89 -1.58 33.88
CA ALA A 530 12.34 -2.76 33.14
C ALA A 530 11.36 -3.93 33.30
N ASN A 531 11.30 -4.81 32.30
CA ASN A 531 10.41 -5.99 32.27
C ASN A 531 8.92 -5.66 32.39
N THR A 532 8.53 -4.47 31.96
CA THR A 532 7.12 -4.08 31.85
C THR A 532 6.61 -4.57 30.50
N CYS A 533 5.49 -5.29 30.47
CA CYS A 533 4.92 -5.82 29.24
C CYS A 533 3.41 -5.55 29.15
N ALA A 534 2.94 -5.34 27.93
CA ALA A 534 1.54 -5.53 27.56
C ALA A 534 1.46 -6.57 26.45
N THR A 535 0.39 -7.35 26.41
CA THR A 535 0.22 -8.47 25.48
C THR A 535 -1.18 -8.55 24.89
N ALA A 536 -1.28 -9.15 23.71
CA ALA A 536 -2.51 -9.58 23.07
C ALA A 536 -2.36 -11.05 22.67
N THR A 537 -3.25 -11.89 23.16
CA THR A 537 -3.13 -13.35 23.07
C THR A 537 -4.37 -13.99 22.45
N GLN A 538 -4.18 -14.96 21.56
CA GLN A 538 -5.25 -15.78 21.00
C GLN A 538 -4.82 -17.25 20.89
N THR A 539 -5.74 -18.17 21.19
CA THR A 539 -5.55 -19.60 20.88
C THR A 539 -6.04 -19.88 19.46
N ALA A 540 -5.13 -20.24 18.56
CA ALA A 540 -5.45 -20.60 17.18
C ALA A 540 -5.57 -22.12 17.01
N THR A 541 -6.51 -22.57 16.17
CA THR A 541 -6.60 -23.98 15.80
C THR A 541 -5.60 -24.28 14.68
N VAL A 542 -4.88 -25.39 14.82
CA VAL A 542 -3.90 -25.84 13.82
C VAL A 542 -4.61 -26.76 12.82
N LEU A 543 -4.57 -26.40 11.54
CA LEU A 543 -5.06 -27.26 10.46
C LEU A 543 -4.10 -28.45 10.29
N PRO A 544 -4.54 -29.70 10.44
CA PRO A 544 -3.66 -30.85 10.32
C PRO A 544 -3.27 -31.14 8.87
N GLY A 545 -2.10 -31.72 8.67
CA GLY A 545 -1.71 -32.33 7.39
C GLY A 545 -1.09 -31.39 6.36
N LEU A 546 -0.83 -30.12 6.69
CA LEU A 546 -0.12 -29.20 5.81
C LEU A 546 1.40 -29.47 5.82
N GLY A 547 2.05 -29.22 4.68
CA GLY A 547 3.50 -29.28 4.56
C GLY A 547 4.20 -28.23 5.44
N ARG A 548 3.62 -27.03 5.48
CA ARG A 548 4.17 -25.82 6.10
C ARG A 548 3.09 -24.98 6.79
N TYR A 549 3.50 -24.21 7.80
CA TYR A 549 2.67 -23.28 8.57
C TYR A 549 3.36 -21.92 8.63
N GLU A 550 2.61 -20.84 8.46
CA GLU A 550 3.16 -19.49 8.34
C GLU A 550 2.36 -18.45 9.10
N ILE A 551 3.02 -17.36 9.47
CA ILE A 551 2.39 -16.12 9.93
C ILE A 551 3.07 -14.89 9.30
N SER A 552 2.27 -13.92 8.88
CA SER A 552 2.68 -12.58 8.47
C SER A 552 1.76 -11.54 9.11
N PHE A 553 2.26 -10.32 9.26
CA PHE A 553 1.53 -9.22 9.87
C PHE A 553 2.19 -7.91 9.48
N TRP A 554 1.44 -6.82 9.48
CA TRP A 554 1.98 -5.48 9.35
C TRP A 554 2.21 -4.88 10.73
N HIS A 555 3.30 -4.15 10.92
CA HIS A 555 3.52 -3.40 12.14
C HIS A 555 4.09 -2.01 11.83
N THR A 556 3.99 -1.11 12.80
CA THR A 556 4.43 0.29 12.69
C THR A 556 4.74 0.84 14.07
N ASP A 557 5.64 1.81 14.14
CA ASP A 557 6.06 2.47 15.36
C ASP A 557 6.15 3.96 15.10
N TRP A 558 5.66 4.74 16.06
CA TRP A 558 5.46 6.18 15.89
C TRP A 558 6.61 7.04 16.44
N TYR A 559 7.72 6.45 16.88
CA TYR A 559 8.73 7.26 17.56
C TYR A 559 10.12 6.68 17.40
N GLN A 560 11.02 7.46 16.78
CA GLN A 560 12.45 7.23 16.86
C GLN A 560 12.97 7.69 18.24
N ALA A 561 13.93 6.93 18.79
CA ALA A 561 14.69 7.22 20.01
C ALA A 561 14.23 6.51 21.29
N ASN A 562 14.45 5.19 21.36
CA ASN A 562 14.96 4.54 22.57
C ASN A 562 15.53 3.14 22.27
N PHE A 563 16.53 3.11 21.38
CA PHE A 563 17.20 1.88 20.95
C PHE A 563 17.66 1.04 22.14
N GLY A 564 17.44 -0.26 22.05
CA GLY A 564 17.88 -1.29 22.97
C GLY A 564 16.98 -1.51 24.17
N ASN A 565 15.86 -0.77 24.31
CA ASN A 565 15.09 -0.74 25.56
C ASN A 565 13.63 -1.18 25.46
N LEU A 566 12.94 -1.00 24.32
CA LEU A 566 11.55 -1.40 24.13
C LEU A 566 11.44 -2.31 22.90
N PHE A 567 10.76 -3.44 23.02
CA PHE A 567 10.74 -4.47 21.98
C PHE A 567 9.31 -4.91 21.64
N LYS A 568 9.06 -5.01 20.34
CA LYS A 568 7.94 -5.68 19.69
C LYS A 568 8.26 -7.17 19.63
N GLN A 569 7.33 -8.03 20.03
CA GLN A 569 7.55 -9.46 20.10
C GLN A 569 6.37 -10.25 19.56
N LEU A 570 6.67 -11.34 18.85
CA LEU A 570 5.73 -12.41 18.55
C LEU A 570 6.19 -13.66 19.28
N ARG A 571 5.24 -14.33 19.94
CA ARG A 571 5.47 -15.53 20.71
C ARG A 571 4.49 -16.63 20.31
N ILE A 572 4.99 -17.87 20.29
CA ILE A 572 4.19 -19.08 20.09
C ILE A 572 4.35 -19.97 21.32
N ASP A 573 3.26 -20.28 22.00
CA ASP A 573 3.24 -21.01 23.28
C ASP A 573 4.25 -20.44 24.30
N GLY A 574 4.30 -19.11 24.41
CA GLY A 574 5.22 -18.37 25.30
C GLY A 574 6.68 -18.28 24.83
N LYS A 575 7.07 -18.97 23.76
CA LYS A 575 8.41 -18.85 23.18
C LYS A 575 8.48 -17.62 22.28
N ILE A 576 9.41 -16.70 22.55
CA ILE A 576 9.72 -15.57 21.65
C ILE A 576 10.33 -16.12 20.36
N ILE A 577 9.70 -15.81 19.23
CA ILE A 577 10.14 -16.22 17.89
C ILE A 577 10.53 -15.03 17.03
N TRP A 578 10.04 -13.84 17.36
CA TRP A 578 10.44 -12.59 16.75
C TRP A 578 10.55 -11.55 17.85
N ASP A 579 11.63 -10.77 17.84
CA ASP A 579 12.01 -9.82 18.89
C ASP A 579 12.69 -8.63 18.23
N ARG A 580 11.95 -7.53 18.07
CA ARG A 580 12.39 -6.37 17.31
C ARG A 580 12.36 -5.11 18.15
N ASP A 581 13.39 -4.30 18.01
CA ASP A 581 13.46 -2.99 18.66
C ASP A 581 12.33 -2.08 18.17
N ALA A 582 11.73 -1.33 19.09
CA ALA A 582 10.74 -0.32 18.76
C ALA A 582 11.37 1.04 18.43
N GLY A 583 12.68 1.22 18.65
CA GLY A 583 13.45 2.32 18.06
C GLY A 583 13.97 1.88 16.70
N ASP A 584 13.17 2.03 15.65
CA ASP A 584 13.54 1.64 14.28
C ASP A 584 14.05 2.84 13.45
N TYR A 585 14.71 2.58 12.31
CA TYR A 585 15.13 3.61 11.36
C TYR A 585 13.98 4.11 10.47
N TRP A 586 12.91 3.33 10.33
CA TRP A 586 11.68 3.70 9.62
C TRP A 586 10.48 3.80 10.57
N PRO A 587 10.48 4.73 11.54
CA PRO A 587 9.22 5.04 12.20
C PRO A 587 8.23 5.58 11.15
N TRP A 588 6.94 5.68 11.47
CA TRP A 588 5.88 6.27 10.62
C TRP A 588 5.33 5.43 9.47
N PHE A 589 5.95 4.29 9.14
CA PHE A 589 5.47 3.43 8.05
C PHE A 589 5.06 2.05 8.55
N TYR A 590 4.05 1.50 7.90
CA TYR A 590 3.75 0.10 8.03
C TYR A 590 4.77 -0.73 7.25
N ILE A 591 5.34 -1.72 7.92
CA ILE A 591 6.25 -2.70 7.34
C ILE A 591 5.69 -4.09 7.59
N ASN A 592 5.87 -4.99 6.62
CA ASN A 592 5.37 -6.35 6.71
C ASN A 592 6.42 -7.28 7.35
N GLY A 593 6.05 -7.91 8.46
CA GLY A 593 6.86 -8.89 9.18
C GLY A 593 8.10 -8.28 9.84
N SER A 594 9.21 -9.01 9.81
CA SER A 594 10.53 -8.42 10.07
C SER A 594 11.01 -7.78 8.78
N ASP A 595 11.61 -6.59 8.79
CA ASP A 595 12.06 -5.89 7.55
C ASP A 595 12.96 -6.74 6.64
N HIS A 596 13.54 -7.78 7.22
CA HIS A 596 14.45 -8.72 6.58
C HIS A 596 13.90 -10.16 6.50
N GLN A 597 12.75 -10.47 7.12
CA GLN A 597 12.25 -11.85 7.28
C GLN A 597 10.94 -12.16 6.57
N GLY A 598 10.21 -11.19 5.99
CA GLY A 598 8.97 -11.50 5.27
C GLY A 598 8.03 -12.39 6.09
N VAL A 599 7.44 -13.41 5.46
CA VAL A 599 6.58 -14.39 6.14
C VAL A 599 7.40 -15.31 7.04
N ILE A 600 6.95 -15.52 8.29
CA ILE A 600 7.65 -16.32 9.29
C ILE A 600 7.18 -17.78 9.22
N ASP A 601 8.11 -18.72 9.04
CA ASP A 601 7.82 -20.16 9.07
C ASP A 601 7.69 -20.68 10.52
N LEU A 602 6.50 -21.18 10.85
CA LEU A 602 6.15 -21.72 12.16
C LEU A 602 6.12 -23.25 12.22
N THR A 603 6.50 -23.94 11.14
CA THR A 603 6.27 -25.37 10.95
C THR A 603 6.83 -26.21 12.09
N ASP A 604 8.08 -25.98 12.49
CA ASP A 604 8.74 -26.72 13.58
C ASP A 604 8.11 -26.48 14.95
N LEU A 605 7.35 -25.39 15.11
CA LEU A 605 6.69 -25.01 16.36
C LEU A 605 5.26 -25.50 16.43
N VAL A 606 4.59 -25.68 15.29
CA VAL A 606 3.14 -25.85 15.19
C VAL A 606 2.74 -27.26 14.73
N LYS A 607 3.52 -27.88 13.83
CA LYS A 607 3.14 -29.11 13.15
C LYS A 607 2.83 -30.24 14.15
N GLY A 608 1.67 -30.86 13.97
CA GLY A 608 1.20 -31.96 14.82
C GLY A 608 0.48 -31.54 16.11
N LYS A 609 0.44 -30.23 16.44
CA LYS A 609 -0.40 -29.71 17.52
C LYS A 609 -1.85 -29.57 17.03
N GLN A 610 -2.80 -29.54 17.96
CA GLN A 610 -4.20 -29.23 17.67
C GLN A 610 -4.50 -27.74 17.78
N GLN A 611 -3.84 -27.08 18.72
CA GLN A 611 -3.97 -25.66 19.00
C GLN A 611 -2.61 -25.12 19.44
N VAL A 612 -2.40 -23.82 19.21
CA VAL A 612 -1.25 -23.07 19.72
C VAL A 612 -1.73 -21.72 20.24
N GLU A 613 -1.01 -21.19 21.22
CA GLU A 613 -1.18 -19.81 21.66
C GLU A 613 -0.29 -18.88 20.83
N ILE A 614 -0.90 -17.86 20.23
CA ILE A 614 -0.22 -16.77 19.53
C ILE A 614 -0.31 -15.53 20.41
N GLU A 615 0.84 -14.93 20.71
CA GLU A 615 0.93 -13.74 21.53
C GLU A 615 1.78 -12.66 20.86
N PHE A 616 1.18 -11.49 20.64
CA PHE A 616 1.89 -10.24 20.37
C PHE A 616 2.17 -9.53 21.68
N ALA A 617 3.39 -9.05 21.87
CA ALA A 617 3.79 -8.37 23.10
C ALA A 617 4.66 -7.15 22.81
N VAL A 618 4.51 -6.12 23.65
CA VAL A 618 5.44 -5.00 23.73
C VAL A 618 6.02 -4.97 25.13
N CYS A 619 7.34 -5.12 25.22
CA CYS A 619 8.06 -5.31 26.47
C CYS A 619 9.27 -4.38 26.59
N SER A 620 9.47 -3.76 27.75
CA SER A 620 10.72 -3.08 28.07
C SER A 620 11.77 -4.08 28.56
N LYS A 621 12.98 -4.05 27.97
CA LYS A 621 14.13 -4.85 28.45
C LYS A 621 14.90 -4.12 29.56
N ALA A 622 14.87 -2.79 29.56
CA ALA A 622 15.49 -1.95 30.59
C ALA A 622 14.56 -0.80 30.99
N ALA A 623 14.94 -0.08 32.04
CA ALA A 623 14.16 1.07 32.50
C ALA A 623 14.31 2.26 31.53
N ILE A 624 13.19 2.92 31.24
CA ILE A 624 13.10 4.06 30.34
C ILE A 624 12.66 5.27 31.16
N ALA A 625 13.47 6.34 31.16
CA ALA A 625 13.22 7.48 32.04
C ALA A 625 11.99 8.30 31.64
N LYS A 626 11.82 8.57 30.35
CA LYS A 626 10.66 9.25 29.77
C LYS A 626 10.44 8.69 28.38
N TYR A 627 9.20 8.34 28.05
CA TYR A 627 8.88 7.84 26.74
C TYR A 627 7.46 8.22 26.32
N GLN A 628 7.22 8.22 25.02
CA GLN A 628 5.91 8.21 24.40
C GLN A 628 6.08 7.49 23.07
N THR A 629 5.31 6.43 22.87
CA THR A 629 5.23 5.76 21.58
C THR A 629 3.87 5.10 21.45
N GLU A 630 3.52 4.88 20.20
CA GLU A 630 2.44 4.04 19.77
C GLU A 630 3.01 3.01 18.81
N ILE A 631 2.65 1.75 19.03
CA ILE A 631 3.07 0.61 18.21
C ILE A 631 1.80 -0.06 17.72
N GLY A 632 1.66 -0.16 16.40
CA GLY A 632 0.55 -0.82 15.75
C GLY A 632 0.94 -2.19 15.22
N PHE A 633 0.03 -3.16 15.32
CA PHE A 633 0.03 -4.38 14.52
C PHE A 633 -1.30 -4.48 13.79
N ASP A 634 -1.27 -4.91 12.52
CA ASP A 634 -2.46 -5.00 11.69
C ASP A 634 -2.32 -6.15 10.66
N HIS A 635 -3.44 -6.57 10.09
CA HIS A 635 -3.56 -7.50 8.97
C HIS A 635 -2.69 -8.75 9.17
N ILE A 636 -3.01 -9.50 10.22
CA ILE A 636 -2.36 -10.75 10.59
C ILE A 636 -2.91 -11.87 9.70
N GLU A 637 -2.06 -12.43 8.85
CA GLU A 637 -2.36 -13.55 7.98
C GLU A 637 -1.60 -14.79 8.38
N THR A 638 -2.17 -15.96 8.07
CA THR A 638 -1.57 -17.25 8.39
C THR A 638 -1.75 -18.27 7.26
N ILE A 639 -0.90 -19.29 7.31
CA ILE A 639 -1.14 -20.58 6.67
C ILE A 639 -1.27 -21.62 7.77
N GLY A 640 -2.40 -22.32 7.80
CA GLY A 640 -2.60 -23.46 8.70
C GLY A 640 -2.95 -23.13 10.15
N LEU A 641 -3.13 -21.86 10.49
CA LEU A 641 -3.53 -21.40 11.83
C LEU A 641 -4.84 -20.61 11.72
N ASP A 642 -5.93 -21.19 12.22
CA ASP A 642 -7.26 -20.55 12.19
C ASP A 642 -7.34 -19.47 13.26
N LEU A 643 -7.06 -18.22 12.84
CA LEU A 643 -7.16 -17.01 13.63
C LEU A 643 -8.54 -16.37 13.44
N ALA A 644 -9.22 -16.08 14.54
CA ALA A 644 -10.32 -15.13 14.57
C ALA A 644 -9.80 -13.70 14.56
N ASN A 645 -10.46 -12.83 13.79
CA ASN A 645 -10.19 -11.39 13.80
C ASN A 645 -8.70 -11.04 13.55
N GLY A 646 -8.09 -11.69 12.54
CA GLY A 646 -6.71 -11.38 12.11
C GLY A 646 -6.57 -10.01 11.46
N GLU A 647 -7.66 -9.48 10.90
CA GLU A 647 -7.74 -8.11 10.39
C GLU A 647 -7.95 -7.06 11.49
N LEU A 648 -8.18 -7.47 12.74
CA LEU A 648 -8.21 -6.59 13.92
C LEU A 648 -9.26 -5.46 13.89
N GLU A 649 -10.29 -5.62 13.07
CA GLU A 649 -11.39 -4.67 12.87
C GLU A 649 -12.44 -4.64 13.99
N ASN A 650 -12.32 -5.51 14.99
CA ASN A 650 -13.21 -5.56 16.15
C ASN A 650 -12.46 -6.07 17.39
N THR A 651 -13.16 -6.19 18.52
CA THR A 651 -12.53 -6.61 19.79
C THR A 651 -12.64 -8.11 20.10
N SER A 652 -13.11 -8.93 19.16
CA SER A 652 -13.32 -10.36 19.41
C SER A 652 -12.05 -11.19 19.17
N GLY A 653 -12.02 -12.41 19.70
CA GLY A 653 -10.96 -13.40 19.45
C GLY A 653 -9.69 -13.24 20.28
N TRP A 654 -9.35 -12.03 20.75
CA TRP A 654 -8.11 -11.78 21.48
C TRP A 654 -8.34 -11.40 22.94
N LYS A 655 -7.39 -11.79 23.79
CA LYS A 655 -7.30 -11.39 25.20
C LYS A 655 -6.16 -10.38 25.36
N LEU A 656 -6.48 -9.20 25.90
CA LEU A 656 -5.49 -8.18 26.19
C LEU A 656 -5.04 -8.26 27.66
N ALA A 657 -3.75 -8.04 27.91
CA ALA A 657 -3.19 -7.84 29.25
C ALA A 657 -2.25 -6.64 29.23
N SER A 658 -2.21 -5.86 30.30
CA SER A 658 -1.39 -4.65 30.39
C SER A 658 -0.73 -4.54 31.75
N THR A 659 0.57 -4.24 31.75
CA THR A 659 1.32 -3.85 32.94
C THR A 659 1.67 -2.38 32.81
N ALA A 660 1.16 -1.54 33.71
CA ALA A 660 1.39 -0.11 33.65
C ALA A 660 2.90 0.22 33.65
N PRO A 661 3.35 1.20 32.85
CA PRO A 661 2.53 2.12 32.07
C PRO A 661 2.23 1.68 30.62
N ILE A 662 2.66 0.48 30.18
CA ILE A 662 2.38 0.02 28.81
C ILE A 662 0.94 -0.51 28.75
N THR A 663 0.15 -0.04 27.79
CA THR A 663 -1.22 -0.51 27.56
C THR A 663 -1.33 -1.23 26.22
N ALA A 664 -2.20 -2.24 26.16
CA ALA A 664 -2.65 -2.87 24.93
C ALA A 664 -4.14 -2.54 24.73
N ALA A 665 -4.52 -2.15 23.52
CA ALA A 665 -5.88 -1.81 23.16
C ALA A 665 -6.15 -2.19 21.70
N PHE A 666 -7.44 -2.34 21.37
CA PHE A 666 -7.89 -2.27 20.00
C PHE A 666 -8.16 -0.82 19.67
N ASP A 667 -7.43 -0.29 18.70
CA ASP A 667 -7.67 1.04 18.15
C ASP A 667 -8.59 0.87 16.95
N LEU A 668 -9.87 1.09 17.20
CA LEU A 668 -10.93 0.94 16.20
C LEU A 668 -11.41 2.33 15.83
N HIS A 669 -11.74 2.56 14.57
CA HIS A 669 -12.32 3.79 14.05
C HIS A 669 -13.50 3.47 13.12
N GLY A 670 -13.94 2.21 13.14
CA GLY A 670 -14.89 1.66 12.19
C GLY A 670 -16.31 2.14 12.42
N PRO A 671 -17.25 1.67 11.56
CA PRO A 671 -18.64 2.08 11.58
C PRO A 671 -19.36 1.83 12.91
N CYS A 672 -18.80 1.00 13.78
CA CYS A 672 -19.35 0.66 15.09
C CYS A 672 -18.81 1.51 16.25
N GLN A 673 -17.90 2.45 15.97
CA GLN A 673 -17.67 3.57 16.87
C GLN A 673 -18.77 4.62 16.69
N VAL A 674 -19.16 5.24 17.80
CA VAL A 674 -20.29 6.18 17.83
C VAL A 674 -19.83 7.51 17.26
N ASP A 675 -19.72 7.61 15.93
CA ASP A 675 -19.61 8.88 15.22
C ASP A 675 -20.63 8.93 14.05
N ASP A 676 -21.58 9.84 14.27
CA ASP A 676 -22.59 10.51 13.43
C ASP A 676 -23.64 9.78 12.58
N ASP A 677 -23.58 8.47 12.27
CA ASP A 677 -24.66 7.84 11.47
C ASP A 677 -24.97 6.35 11.75
N ALA A 678 -24.26 5.69 12.67
CA ALA A 678 -24.47 4.27 12.97
C ALA A 678 -25.31 4.03 14.22
N ARG A 679 -26.30 3.14 14.13
CA ARG A 679 -27.03 2.66 15.30
C ARG A 679 -26.30 1.47 15.93
N VAL A 680 -25.61 1.70 17.05
CA VAL A 680 -24.95 0.65 17.83
C VAL A 680 -25.92 0.06 18.86
N ILE A 681 -26.10 -1.25 18.83
CA ILE A 681 -26.91 -2.01 19.79
C ILE A 681 -25.97 -2.91 20.60
N THR A 682 -25.98 -2.72 21.90
CA THR A 682 -25.30 -3.57 22.88
C THR A 682 -26.32 -4.20 23.82
N GLY A 683 -26.07 -5.42 24.31
CA GLY A 683 -26.99 -6.10 25.23
C GLY A 683 -28.31 -6.51 24.57
N LYS A 684 -29.41 -6.55 25.32
CA LYS A 684 -30.66 -7.17 24.86
C LYS A 684 -31.52 -6.23 24.00
N HIS A 685 -31.88 -6.69 22.81
CA HIS A 685 -32.89 -6.07 21.94
C HIS A 685 -34.07 -7.01 21.74
N ARG A 686 -35.28 -6.58 22.13
CA ARG A 686 -36.49 -7.40 21.99
C ARG A 686 -37.23 -7.07 20.70
N GLY A 687 -37.52 -8.10 19.92
CA GLY A 687 -38.29 -7.98 18.67
C GLY A 687 -37.42 -8.06 17.43
N SER A 688 -38.06 -7.96 16.27
CA SER A 688 -37.38 -8.02 14.98
C SER A 688 -36.77 -6.68 14.61
N LEU A 689 -35.61 -6.71 13.98
CA LEU A 689 -34.87 -5.53 13.55
C LEU A 689 -34.96 -5.38 12.03
N VAL A 690 -35.38 -4.20 11.56
CA VAL A 690 -35.32 -3.85 10.13
C VAL A 690 -34.25 -2.78 9.96
N ILE A 691 -33.31 -3.03 9.05
CA ILE A 691 -32.13 -2.22 8.81
C ILE A 691 -32.24 -1.64 7.40
N LYS A 692 -32.22 -0.31 7.29
CA LYS A 692 -32.15 0.43 6.00
C LYS A 692 -30.93 1.32 5.92
N ASP A 693 -30.31 1.49 7.07
CA ASP A 693 -29.17 2.31 7.44
C ASP A 693 -28.05 1.37 7.91
N ARG A 694 -27.09 1.88 8.68
CA ARG A 694 -26.00 1.10 9.25
C ARG A 694 -26.31 0.72 10.70
N VAL A 695 -26.27 -0.58 11.01
CA VAL A 695 -26.42 -1.08 12.38
C VAL A 695 -25.24 -1.95 12.79
N CYS A 696 -24.78 -1.73 14.03
CA CYS A 696 -23.78 -2.56 14.68
C CYS A 696 -24.39 -3.31 15.86
N LEU A 697 -24.15 -4.63 15.94
CA LEU A 697 -24.49 -5.48 17.06
C LEU A 697 -23.18 -5.91 17.75
N ASP A 698 -22.83 -5.27 18.86
CA ASP A 698 -21.68 -5.67 19.68
C ASP A 698 -22.15 -6.42 20.92
N ARG A 699 -21.83 -7.73 20.98
CA ARG A 699 -22.21 -8.63 22.08
C ARG A 699 -23.69 -8.47 22.47
N ALA A 700 -24.53 -8.30 21.46
CA ALA A 700 -25.95 -8.05 21.59
C ALA A 700 -26.75 -9.35 21.55
N GLU A 701 -27.95 -9.34 22.14
CA GLU A 701 -28.91 -10.43 22.06
C GLU A 701 -30.21 -9.90 21.45
N VAL A 702 -30.43 -10.20 20.17
CA VAL A 702 -31.64 -9.85 19.41
C VAL A 702 -32.63 -11.01 19.48
N THR A 703 -33.73 -10.84 20.23
CA THR A 703 -34.78 -11.85 20.36
C THR A 703 -35.85 -11.71 19.26
N GLY A 704 -35.45 -11.88 18.00
CA GLY A 704 -36.28 -11.71 16.81
C GLY A 704 -35.49 -11.88 15.52
N SER A 705 -36.16 -11.72 14.37
CA SER A 705 -35.50 -11.79 13.06
C SER A 705 -34.84 -10.46 12.71
N VAL A 706 -33.75 -10.52 11.94
CA VAL A 706 -33.06 -9.35 11.39
C VAL A 706 -33.28 -9.30 9.88
N VAL A 707 -33.75 -8.16 9.38
CA VAL A 707 -34.05 -7.92 7.95
C VAL A 707 -33.28 -6.70 7.47
N ILE A 708 -32.30 -6.92 6.60
CA ILE A 708 -31.51 -5.87 5.97
C ILE A 708 -32.13 -5.58 4.61
N LYS A 709 -32.53 -4.32 4.42
CA LYS A 709 -33.10 -3.80 3.18
C LYS A 709 -31.98 -3.27 2.27
N GLU A 710 -32.37 -2.99 1.03
CA GLU A 710 -31.48 -2.38 0.04
C GLU A 710 -30.83 -1.11 0.62
N GLY A 711 -29.52 -0.96 0.42
CA GLY A 711 -28.73 0.14 0.99
C GLY A 711 -28.30 -0.05 2.45
N GLY A 712 -28.92 -0.97 3.19
CA GLY A 712 -28.61 -1.22 4.60
C GLY A 712 -27.30 -1.98 4.80
N SER A 713 -26.68 -1.78 5.98
CA SER A 713 -25.47 -2.49 6.39
C SER A 713 -25.58 -3.05 7.81
N LEU A 714 -25.06 -4.26 8.02
CA LEU A 714 -25.01 -4.90 9.34
C LEU A 714 -23.60 -5.39 9.66
N GLU A 715 -23.07 -4.95 10.80
CA GLU A 715 -21.92 -5.56 11.43
C GLU A 715 -22.35 -6.19 12.76
N ALA A 716 -22.09 -7.49 12.96
CA ALA A 716 -22.41 -8.17 14.21
C ALA A 716 -21.21 -8.97 14.72
N THR A 717 -20.74 -8.58 15.90
CA THR A 717 -19.57 -9.17 16.56
C THR A 717 -19.97 -9.79 17.89
N GLY A 718 -19.67 -11.07 18.07
CA GLY A 718 -19.94 -11.81 19.30
C GLY A 718 -21.42 -11.81 19.72
N SER A 719 -22.34 -11.60 18.77
CA SER A 719 -23.75 -11.35 19.02
C SER A 719 -24.61 -12.61 18.84
N VAL A 720 -25.84 -12.56 19.36
CA VAL A 720 -26.85 -13.63 19.26
C VAL A 720 -28.12 -13.07 18.63
N ILE A 721 -28.53 -13.63 17.50
CA ILE A 721 -29.82 -13.39 16.85
C ILE A 721 -30.63 -14.68 16.99
N THR A 722 -31.71 -14.68 17.76
CA THR A 722 -32.50 -15.91 17.98
C THR A 722 -33.37 -16.28 16.78
N GLY A 723 -33.75 -15.29 15.95
CA GLY A 723 -34.55 -15.47 14.74
C GLY A 723 -33.72 -15.73 13.47
N SER A 724 -34.34 -15.51 12.32
CA SER A 724 -33.70 -15.57 11.00
C SER A 724 -32.96 -14.27 10.66
N LEU A 725 -32.00 -14.34 9.74
CA LEU A 725 -31.38 -13.18 9.12
C LEU A 725 -31.68 -13.20 7.62
N SER A 726 -32.18 -12.08 7.08
CA SER A 726 -32.42 -11.94 5.65
C SER A 726 -31.90 -10.61 5.13
N ALA A 727 -31.27 -10.61 3.97
CA ALA A 727 -30.76 -9.42 3.30
C ALA A 727 -31.06 -9.44 1.81
N ALA A 728 -31.46 -8.29 1.27
CA ALA A 728 -31.68 -8.08 -0.15
C ALA A 728 -31.11 -6.72 -0.56
N GLY A 729 -30.11 -6.68 -1.43
CA GLY A 729 -29.48 -5.43 -1.88
C GLY A 729 -28.66 -4.72 -0.81
N ALA A 730 -28.15 -5.45 0.20
CA ALA A 730 -27.39 -4.84 1.29
C ALA A 730 -26.03 -4.32 0.80
N VAL A 731 -25.57 -3.23 1.40
CA VAL A 731 -24.24 -2.66 1.09
C VAL A 731 -23.15 -3.47 1.79
N SER A 732 -23.30 -3.80 3.07
CA SER A 732 -22.32 -4.61 3.78
C SER A 732 -22.96 -5.53 4.81
N ILE A 733 -22.44 -6.76 4.92
CA ILE A 733 -22.83 -7.73 5.95
C ILE A 733 -21.57 -8.39 6.49
N ARG A 734 -21.26 -8.13 7.77
CA ARG A 734 -20.17 -8.78 8.49
C ARG A 734 -20.69 -9.47 9.76
N LEU A 735 -20.53 -10.78 9.84
CA LEU A 735 -20.86 -11.58 11.01
C LEU A 735 -19.60 -12.24 11.55
N ALA A 736 -19.08 -11.77 12.68
CA ALA A 736 -17.89 -12.32 13.33
C ALA A 736 -18.24 -12.93 14.69
N GLY A 737 -18.02 -14.23 14.87
CA GLY A 737 -18.33 -14.89 16.14
C GLY A 737 -19.82 -14.85 16.51
N THR A 738 -20.71 -14.68 15.52
CA THR A 738 -22.14 -14.42 15.75
C THR A 738 -22.96 -15.71 15.64
N LYS A 739 -23.97 -15.85 16.51
CA LYS A 739 -24.91 -16.97 16.49
C LYS A 739 -26.25 -16.52 15.90
N VAL A 740 -26.69 -17.15 14.81
CA VAL A 740 -28.03 -16.96 14.24
C VAL A 740 -28.83 -18.25 14.43
N GLY A 741 -29.95 -18.19 15.16
CA GLY A 741 -30.77 -19.35 15.48
C GLY A 741 -31.57 -19.88 14.29
N GLY A 742 -32.04 -19.00 13.42
CA GLY A 742 -32.84 -19.33 12.24
C GLY A 742 -32.03 -19.51 10.95
N ALA A 743 -32.74 -19.51 9.82
CA ALA A 743 -32.14 -19.52 8.49
C ALA A 743 -31.52 -18.16 8.13
N VAL A 744 -30.48 -18.19 7.30
CA VAL A 744 -29.80 -17.01 6.74
C VAL A 744 -29.98 -16.99 5.22
N SER A 745 -30.46 -15.87 4.68
CA SER A 745 -30.58 -15.65 3.23
C SER A 745 -30.06 -14.28 2.86
N ILE A 746 -29.01 -14.24 2.03
CA ILE A 746 -28.35 -13.00 1.60
C ILE A 746 -28.34 -12.98 0.08
N THR A 747 -29.02 -12.00 -0.49
CA THR A 747 -29.22 -11.89 -1.95
C THR A 747 -28.84 -10.51 -2.47
N GLY A 748 -28.07 -10.45 -3.55
CA GLY A 748 -27.81 -9.21 -4.27
C GLY A 748 -27.02 -8.16 -3.49
N SER A 749 -26.25 -8.53 -2.48
CA SER A 749 -25.37 -7.58 -1.77
C SER A 749 -24.25 -7.09 -2.69
N THR A 750 -23.86 -5.82 -2.55
CA THR A 750 -22.94 -5.14 -3.49
C THR A 750 -21.58 -4.74 -2.90
N GLY A 751 -21.49 -4.50 -1.59
CA GLY A 751 -20.22 -4.27 -0.90
C GLY A 751 -19.76 -5.52 -0.16
N GLU A 752 -19.22 -5.38 1.05
CA GLU A 752 -18.60 -6.49 1.78
C GLU A 752 -19.60 -7.57 2.22
N LEU A 753 -19.20 -8.84 2.09
CA LEU A 753 -19.91 -9.98 2.66
C LEU A 753 -18.93 -10.91 3.37
N SER A 754 -18.96 -10.92 4.70
CA SER A 754 -18.11 -11.76 5.53
C SER A 754 -18.92 -12.49 6.62
N LEU A 755 -18.79 -13.82 6.64
CA LEU A 755 -19.38 -14.73 7.63
C LEU A 755 -18.28 -15.59 8.25
N GLU A 756 -17.84 -15.24 9.46
CA GLU A 756 -16.63 -15.80 10.07
C GLU A 756 -16.88 -16.28 11.50
N HIS A 757 -16.31 -17.44 11.83
CA HIS A 757 -16.37 -18.06 13.16
C HIS A 757 -17.78 -18.10 13.77
N SER A 758 -18.80 -18.20 12.91
CA SER A 758 -20.20 -17.99 13.25
C SER A 758 -20.97 -19.31 13.29
N ARG A 759 -22.11 -19.32 14.00
CA ARG A 759 -22.97 -20.51 14.12
C ARG A 759 -24.37 -20.24 13.61
N PHE A 760 -24.80 -21.01 12.62
CA PHE A 760 -26.08 -20.89 11.96
C PHE A 760 -26.93 -22.11 12.29
N GLY A 761 -28.02 -21.92 13.02
CA GLY A 761 -28.93 -23.00 13.41
C GLY A 761 -29.73 -23.56 12.22
N GLY A 762 -30.06 -22.72 11.24
CA GLY A 762 -30.79 -23.08 10.03
C GLY A 762 -29.94 -23.27 8.78
N ALA A 763 -30.59 -23.21 7.61
CA ALA A 763 -29.92 -23.21 6.32
C ALA A 763 -29.31 -21.84 6.00
N VAL A 764 -28.23 -21.82 5.21
CA VAL A 764 -27.54 -20.61 4.72
C VAL A 764 -27.61 -20.58 3.19
N SER A 765 -28.09 -19.46 2.62
CA SER A 765 -28.14 -19.24 1.18
C SER A 765 -27.50 -17.90 0.81
N LEU A 766 -26.49 -17.92 -0.06
CA LEU A 766 -25.81 -16.76 -0.61
C LEU A 766 -26.06 -16.73 -2.13
N THR A 767 -26.84 -15.78 -2.62
CA THR A 767 -27.28 -15.76 -4.03
C THR A 767 -27.04 -14.42 -4.71
N GLY A 768 -26.36 -14.41 -5.84
CA GLY A 768 -26.23 -13.22 -6.70
C GLY A 768 -25.54 -12.03 -6.00
N ASN A 769 -24.70 -12.27 -5.01
CA ASN A 769 -23.95 -11.20 -4.36
C ASN A 769 -22.76 -10.81 -5.25
N HIS A 770 -22.65 -9.54 -5.59
CA HIS A 770 -21.61 -8.99 -6.45
C HIS A 770 -20.80 -8.00 -5.63
N THR A 771 -19.82 -8.49 -4.87
CA THR A 771 -19.09 -7.68 -3.91
C THR A 771 -17.94 -6.95 -4.59
N ASP A 772 -17.88 -5.63 -4.46
CA ASP A 772 -16.73 -4.82 -4.90
C ASP A 772 -15.48 -5.10 -4.07
N ALA A 773 -15.64 -5.65 -2.85
CA ALA A 773 -14.54 -6.07 -2.00
C ALA A 773 -13.78 -7.27 -2.61
N TRP A 774 -12.48 -7.33 -2.31
CA TRP A 774 -11.57 -8.40 -2.68
C TRP A 774 -12.16 -9.82 -2.52
N ARG A 775 -13.02 -10.06 -1.50
CA ARG A 775 -13.58 -11.39 -1.20
C ARG A 775 -14.98 -11.35 -0.61
N THR A 776 -15.78 -12.34 -1.01
CA THR A 776 -16.90 -12.84 -0.20
C THR A 776 -16.35 -13.93 0.71
N VAL A 777 -16.23 -13.67 2.01
CA VAL A 777 -15.63 -14.60 2.98
C VAL A 777 -16.71 -15.41 3.69
N PHE A 778 -16.57 -16.74 3.68
CA PHE A 778 -17.35 -17.62 4.51
C PHE A 778 -16.47 -18.76 5.04
N ARG A 779 -16.01 -18.64 6.28
CA ARG A 779 -15.04 -19.57 6.87
C ARG A 779 -15.31 -19.92 8.34
N SER A 780 -14.69 -21.01 8.77
CA SER A 780 -14.62 -21.46 10.18
C SER A 780 -15.97 -21.47 10.90
N SER A 781 -17.06 -21.69 10.16
CA SER A 781 -18.43 -21.56 10.67
C SER A 781 -19.17 -22.89 10.71
N GLU A 782 -20.18 -22.98 11.55
CA GLU A 782 -21.04 -24.16 11.69
C GLU A 782 -22.42 -23.89 11.09
N VAL A 783 -22.87 -24.74 10.16
CA VAL A 783 -24.20 -24.67 9.55
C VAL A 783 -25.02 -25.90 9.95
N GLY A 784 -26.10 -25.68 10.68
CA GLY A 784 -27.03 -26.70 11.14
C GLY A 784 -27.94 -27.25 10.04
N GLY A 785 -28.20 -26.47 8.99
CA GLY A 785 -29.02 -26.83 7.83
C GLY A 785 -28.23 -27.06 6.53
N ALA A 786 -28.91 -26.85 5.40
CA ALA A 786 -28.30 -26.88 4.06
C ALA A 786 -27.48 -25.61 3.79
N LEU A 787 -26.49 -25.73 2.91
CA LEU A 787 -25.68 -24.61 2.40
C LEU A 787 -25.84 -24.51 0.88
N ALA A 788 -26.18 -23.32 0.37
CA ALA A 788 -26.25 -23.04 -1.06
C ALA A 788 -25.57 -21.72 -1.44
N CYS A 789 -24.69 -21.74 -2.43
CA CYS A 789 -24.09 -20.53 -3.01
C CYS A 789 -24.29 -20.49 -4.52
N ARG A 790 -24.98 -19.48 -5.05
CA ARG A 790 -25.29 -19.38 -6.48
C ARG A 790 -24.97 -17.99 -7.01
N ASP A 791 -24.34 -17.92 -8.17
CA ASP A 791 -24.14 -16.69 -8.94
C ASP A 791 -23.46 -15.54 -8.18
N ASN A 792 -22.67 -15.83 -7.14
CA ASN A 792 -21.90 -14.81 -6.42
C ASN A 792 -20.61 -14.49 -7.17
N GLN A 793 -20.21 -13.22 -7.16
CA GLN A 793 -18.97 -12.72 -7.78
C GLN A 793 -18.28 -11.73 -6.82
N PRO A 794 -17.04 -12.00 -6.38
CA PRO A 794 -16.34 -13.28 -6.49
C PRO A 794 -17.09 -14.43 -5.79
N ARG A 795 -16.72 -15.67 -6.11
CA ARG A 795 -17.23 -16.86 -5.42
C ARG A 795 -16.90 -16.77 -3.91
N PRO A 796 -17.76 -17.29 -3.01
CA PRO A 796 -17.43 -17.34 -1.60
C PRO A 796 -16.19 -18.20 -1.36
N THR A 797 -15.35 -17.77 -0.44
CA THR A 797 -14.09 -18.46 -0.11
C THR A 797 -13.98 -18.68 1.38
N ASP A 798 -13.35 -19.80 1.75
CA ASP A 798 -13.09 -20.16 3.14
C ASP A 798 -11.65 -19.82 3.57
N LEU A 799 -10.84 -19.25 2.67
CA LEU A 799 -9.42 -18.94 2.92
C LEU A 799 -8.60 -20.16 3.36
N GLY A 800 -9.04 -21.39 3.02
CA GLY A 800 -8.44 -22.64 3.50
C GLY A 800 -9.00 -23.15 4.84
N PHE A 801 -9.95 -22.45 5.45
CA PHE A 801 -10.56 -22.78 6.75
C PHE A 801 -12.04 -23.17 6.60
N SER A 802 -12.27 -24.43 6.28
CA SER A 802 -13.59 -24.92 5.85
C SER A 802 -14.70 -24.82 6.91
N ASN A 803 -15.93 -24.63 6.42
CA ASN A 803 -17.15 -24.65 7.22
C ASN A 803 -17.59 -26.09 7.54
N ARG A 804 -18.20 -26.29 8.72
CA ARG A 804 -18.84 -27.55 9.09
C ARG A 804 -20.34 -27.49 8.78
N VAL A 805 -20.78 -28.22 7.78
CA VAL A 805 -22.18 -28.26 7.34
C VAL A 805 -22.83 -29.61 7.70
N ARG A 806 -24.02 -29.58 8.33
CA ARG A 806 -24.79 -30.80 8.65
C ARG A 806 -25.75 -31.24 7.54
N GLY A 807 -26.24 -30.30 6.72
CA GLY A 807 -27.13 -30.57 5.59
C GLY A 807 -26.41 -30.68 4.23
N PRO A 808 -27.15 -30.78 3.12
CA PRO A 808 -26.57 -30.81 1.78
C PRO A 808 -25.90 -29.47 1.42
N VAL A 809 -24.79 -29.54 0.69
CA VAL A 809 -24.06 -28.39 0.12
C VAL A 809 -24.32 -28.35 -1.39
N SER A 810 -24.57 -27.17 -1.95
CA SER A 810 -24.78 -26.99 -3.39
C SER A 810 -24.25 -25.67 -3.93
N GLY A 811 -23.80 -25.68 -5.19
CA GLY A 811 -23.37 -24.48 -5.92
C GLY A 811 -21.87 -24.21 -5.81
N LEU A 812 -21.49 -22.94 -5.63
CA LEU A 812 -20.09 -22.45 -5.63
C LEU A 812 -19.48 -22.31 -4.23
N CYS A 813 -20.10 -22.95 -3.23
CA CYS A 813 -19.46 -23.33 -1.98
C CYS A 813 -19.46 -24.86 -1.88
#